data_AF-A0A848ATJ2-F1
#
_entry.id   AF-A0A848ATJ2-F1
#
_cell.length_a   1.000
_cell.length_b   1.000
_cell.length_c   1.000
_cell.angle_alpha   90.00
_cell.angle_beta   90.00
_cell.angle_gamma   90.00
#
_symmetry.space_group_name_H-M   'P 1'
#
loop_
_entity.id
_entity.type
_entity.pdbx_description
1 polymer ?
#
loop_
_entity_poly.entity_id
_entity_poly.type
_entity_poly.pdbx_seq_one_letter_code
_entity_poly.pdbx_strand_id
1 'polypeptide(L)'
;MKLRADAPGGAFTGREALTFRLVNGAPYPETYAVQNHKREIVAEGKWPAGSPALTVKPLPHGHYILKTASGECSFAVLPDPAERTLPAEAPFALDTHITMTTGSSRDAGYGAVDGFRLVAELCRRAGAGFLRDRISWKASNPGRGQFRLETNNAHRSAPVVSAHDIRILSVYHDAPAWTKNKPKQKLPLDLFAIYEFNRRLAGHFRGKIDFWEFWNEQDIGFADAAAWDYAAAMKAAYLGFKAGNPEVTVLTGPFCAEPMTFCRSALKSDLPLYFDVLSYHTYLEMDQYPKLIGQIREVMKETGVPVSKPIWFSEVGTRVEGVAEISGPEPGLREHSFRQELAIAREVPKLLASLQQLGVARIFWFNLMPVFEWGGGKSWGMLRRDYTVKASYTAFATLTAQLGAAKPEGELKIPGIRALLYRRQDSSQSLLAWAEKGTKEFRIPGKTSRTGAVNLFGTPIKLPDDRRLMLDGEPVYLYGLAGLSPAVPAVPAGIPGVPPTDRDKTVVLRAILPEEVTPGSARDSLDLPEKPLRVAVEVCNFDTVAKTGVITVGGDAAADAPAAVTVPPNGKNTVELVVTPKPAGLRGELVFGGEFNGKQVSRLVIPLFLCSRAGDFFSREVPMEKMTVPGYWVPRSSGKMTVAAEPQEKAVRFSVDFPAGVDRWVFPRYRLQLPQESLAGAAGIVFEVRQLTPGSIRYQRINAGGDGYGVKMPFEPPETEWCERRAFFPPGTETEKIRWLEFGCNPNKNELTWQLRNIRVFHLK
;
A
#
# COMPACT_ATOMS: atom_id res chain seq x y z
N MET A 1 -31.00 11.80 -2.37
CA MET A 1 -31.49 11.03 -1.20
C MET A 1 -32.93 11.42 -0.90
N LYS A 2 -33.81 10.46 -0.52
CA LYS A 2 -35.22 10.71 -0.14
C LYS A 2 -35.52 10.40 1.33
N LEU A 3 -34.69 9.58 1.97
CA LEU A 3 -34.79 9.14 3.36
C LEU A 3 -33.41 9.20 3.99
N ARG A 4 -33.30 9.76 5.20
CA ARG A 4 -32.04 9.96 5.91
C ARG A 4 -32.16 9.49 7.36
N ALA A 5 -31.12 8.84 7.87
CA ALA A 5 -30.97 8.57 9.30
C ALA A 5 -30.44 9.80 10.03
N ASP A 6 -30.92 10.05 11.25
CA ASP A 6 -30.46 11.21 12.04
C ASP A 6 -29.05 11.02 12.61
N ALA A 7 -28.60 9.78 12.77
CA ALA A 7 -27.23 9.49 13.19
C ALA A 7 -26.20 9.76 12.08
N PRO A 8 -24.96 10.16 12.43
CA PRO A 8 -23.82 10.30 11.51
C PRO A 8 -23.70 9.11 10.55
N GLY A 9 -23.90 9.34 9.24
CA GLY A 9 -23.85 8.30 8.21
C GLY A 9 -24.83 7.13 8.37
N GLY A 10 -25.81 7.23 9.28
CA GLY A 10 -26.67 6.11 9.69
C GLY A 10 -26.02 5.15 10.69
N ALA A 11 -24.90 5.50 11.32
CA ALA A 11 -24.25 4.67 12.34
C ALA A 11 -24.77 5.02 13.74
N PHE A 12 -25.88 4.43 14.17
CA PHE A 12 -26.41 4.59 15.54
C PHE A 12 -25.56 3.82 16.55
N THR A 13 -25.53 4.28 17.79
CA THR A 13 -25.07 3.54 18.96
C THR A 13 -26.24 2.78 19.59
N GLY A 14 -25.95 1.73 20.37
CA GLY A 14 -26.98 0.96 21.09
C GLY A 14 -27.83 1.75 22.10
N ARG A 15 -27.49 3.02 22.36
CA ARG A 15 -28.23 3.92 23.28
C ARG A 15 -29.06 4.98 22.56
N GLU A 16 -28.86 5.18 21.26
CA GLU A 16 -29.58 6.18 20.49
C GLU A 16 -30.93 5.64 19.99
N ALA A 17 -31.94 6.50 19.97
CA ALA A 17 -33.19 6.19 19.30
C ALA A 17 -32.96 6.08 17.79
N LEU A 18 -33.53 5.04 17.17
CA LEU A 18 -33.42 4.81 15.74
C LEU A 18 -34.37 5.73 14.97
N THR A 19 -33.96 6.97 14.74
CA THR A 19 -34.78 8.01 14.12
C THR A 19 -34.36 8.30 12.67
N PHE A 20 -35.37 8.44 11.81
CA PHE A 20 -35.22 8.65 10.38
C PHE A 20 -36.14 9.76 9.91
N ARG A 21 -35.74 10.49 8.86
CA ARG A 21 -36.51 11.59 8.30
C ARG A 21 -36.57 11.55 6.78
N LEU A 22 -37.72 11.92 6.24
CA LEU A 22 -37.85 12.21 4.81
C LEU A 22 -37.16 13.53 4.50
N VAL A 23 -36.47 13.58 3.37
CA VAL A 23 -35.71 14.75 2.91
C VAL A 23 -36.07 15.09 1.48
N ASN A 24 -35.77 16.31 1.05
CA ASN A 24 -35.96 16.79 -0.33
C ASN A 24 -37.42 16.64 -0.84
N GLY A 25 -38.40 16.91 0.02
CA GLY A 25 -39.82 16.88 -0.34
C GLY A 25 -40.35 15.49 -0.70
N ALA A 26 -39.71 14.41 -0.24
CA ALA A 26 -40.18 13.06 -0.50
C ALA A 26 -41.59 12.82 0.07
N PRO A 27 -42.46 12.08 -0.65
CA PRO A 27 -43.82 11.83 -0.19
C PRO A 27 -43.82 10.98 1.10
N TYR A 28 -44.82 11.19 1.96
CA TYR A 28 -45.02 10.37 3.14
C TYR A 28 -45.41 8.94 2.73
N PRO A 29 -44.61 7.91 3.07
CA PRO A 29 -45.01 6.53 2.85
C PRO A 29 -46.09 6.13 3.85
N GLU A 30 -46.83 5.05 3.58
CA GLU A 30 -47.80 4.50 4.53
C GLU A 30 -47.17 3.52 5.52
N THR A 31 -46.12 2.81 5.08
CA THR A 31 -45.48 1.73 5.82
C THR A 31 -43.96 1.77 5.70
N TYR A 32 -43.30 1.06 6.61
CA TYR A 32 -41.87 0.80 6.55
C TYR A 32 -41.57 -0.66 6.90
N ALA A 33 -40.45 -1.16 6.38
CA ALA A 33 -39.86 -2.44 6.76
C ALA A 33 -38.35 -2.28 6.96
N VAL A 34 -37.80 -2.90 8.00
CA VAL A 34 -36.37 -2.98 8.27
C VAL A 34 -35.90 -4.39 7.96
N GLN A 35 -34.91 -4.49 7.08
CA GLN A 35 -34.27 -5.73 6.71
C GLN A 35 -32.87 -5.83 7.31
N ASN A 36 -32.49 -7.03 7.77
CA ASN A 36 -31.10 -7.30 8.13
C ASN A 36 -30.23 -7.60 6.89
N HIS A 37 -28.95 -7.88 7.09
CA HIS A 37 -28.02 -8.20 6.01
C HIS A 37 -28.37 -9.46 5.18
N LYS A 38 -29.22 -10.35 5.71
CA LYS A 38 -29.75 -11.53 5.00
C LYS A 38 -31.08 -11.23 4.29
N ARG A 39 -31.52 -9.97 4.30
CA ARG A 39 -32.80 -9.48 3.77
C ARG A 39 -34.04 -9.98 4.52
N GLU A 40 -33.87 -10.53 5.72
CA GLU A 40 -34.98 -10.92 6.58
C GLU A 40 -35.59 -9.67 7.21
N ILE A 41 -36.93 -9.59 7.26
CA ILE A 41 -37.63 -8.49 7.92
C ILE A 41 -37.51 -8.68 9.44
N VAL A 42 -36.89 -7.71 10.11
CA VAL A 42 -36.67 -7.72 11.57
C VAL A 42 -37.54 -6.70 12.30
N ALA A 43 -38.12 -5.75 11.58
CA ALA A 43 -39.14 -4.84 12.08
C ALA A 43 -39.96 -4.30 10.91
N GLU A 44 -41.24 -4.03 11.14
CA GLU A 44 -42.12 -3.36 10.17
C GLU A 44 -43.22 -2.61 10.92
N GLY A 45 -43.86 -1.66 10.24
CA GLY A 45 -44.93 -0.89 10.82
C GLY A 45 -45.50 0.18 9.90
N LYS A 46 -46.44 0.96 10.42
CA LYS A 46 -46.98 2.14 9.75
C LYS A 46 -46.04 3.33 9.92
N TRP A 47 -45.88 4.12 8.88
CA TRP A 47 -45.24 5.43 8.99
C TRP A 47 -46.23 6.40 9.66
N PRO A 48 -45.81 7.26 10.61
CA PRO A 48 -46.75 8.16 11.29
C PRO A 48 -47.38 9.17 10.32
N ALA A 49 -48.71 9.24 10.31
CA ALA A 49 -49.46 10.09 9.39
C ALA A 49 -49.07 11.58 9.52
N GLY A 50 -48.76 12.22 8.39
CA GLY A 50 -48.37 13.63 8.34
C GLY A 50 -47.02 13.97 8.98
N SER A 51 -46.25 12.98 9.44
CA SER A 51 -44.95 13.20 10.09
C SER A 51 -43.80 13.02 9.10
N PRO A 52 -42.82 13.94 9.06
CA PRO A 52 -41.58 13.74 8.31
C PRO A 52 -40.61 12.78 9.00
N ALA A 53 -40.88 12.39 10.25
CA ALA A 53 -40.01 11.56 11.06
C ALA A 53 -40.64 10.21 11.41
N LEU A 54 -39.79 9.19 11.45
CA LEU A 54 -40.06 7.83 11.94
C LEU A 54 -39.10 7.51 13.08
N THR A 55 -39.61 6.90 14.14
CA THR A 55 -38.78 6.24 15.17
C THR A 55 -39.04 4.74 15.10
N VAL A 56 -37.99 3.96 14.87
CA VAL A 56 -38.04 2.49 14.87
C VAL A 56 -37.73 1.99 16.28
N LYS A 57 -38.37 0.87 16.67
CA LYS A 57 -38.06 0.19 17.94
C LYS A 57 -36.57 -0.19 18.00
N PRO A 58 -35.95 -0.22 19.20
CA PRO A 58 -34.57 -0.64 19.35
C PRO A 58 -34.30 -1.99 18.69
N LEU A 59 -33.14 -2.10 18.02
CA LEU A 59 -32.66 -3.32 17.37
C LEU A 59 -31.32 -3.72 18.01
N PRO A 60 -30.95 -5.02 17.98
CA PRO A 60 -29.62 -5.43 18.42
C PRO A 60 -28.53 -4.81 17.53
N HIS A 61 -27.27 -4.93 17.95
CA HIS A 61 -26.16 -4.54 17.08
C HIS A 61 -26.25 -5.26 15.72
N GLY A 62 -25.98 -4.55 14.63
CA GLY A 62 -26.13 -5.10 13.30
C GLY A 62 -26.08 -4.07 12.18
N HIS A 63 -26.13 -4.57 10.95
CA HIS A 63 -26.27 -3.78 9.73
C HIS A 63 -27.66 -4.02 9.12
N TYR A 64 -28.34 -2.93 8.78
CA TYR A 64 -29.75 -2.92 8.41
C TYR A 64 -30.04 -2.02 7.22
N ILE A 65 -31.17 -2.27 6.57
CA ILE A 65 -31.74 -1.41 5.52
C ILE A 65 -33.18 -1.11 5.90
N LEU A 66 -33.49 0.17 6.11
CA LEU A 66 -34.86 0.66 6.20
C LEU A 66 -35.41 0.86 4.79
N LYS A 67 -36.57 0.29 4.50
CA LYS A 67 -37.28 0.39 3.21
C LYS A 67 -38.66 0.98 3.39
N THR A 68 -39.01 1.85 2.46
CA THR A 68 -40.33 2.48 2.33
C THR A 68 -40.68 2.60 0.85
N ALA A 69 -41.94 2.92 0.52
CA ALA A 69 -42.32 3.27 -0.85
C ALA A 69 -41.54 4.51 -1.38
N SER A 70 -41.10 5.39 -0.48
CA SER A 70 -40.39 6.63 -0.81
C SER A 70 -38.88 6.42 -1.03
N GLY A 71 -38.31 5.29 -0.60
CA GLY A 71 -36.89 4.97 -0.77
C GLY A 71 -36.33 4.09 0.35
N GLU A 72 -35.02 3.89 0.31
CA GLU A 72 -34.28 3.08 1.28
C GLU A 72 -33.12 3.84 1.93
N CYS A 73 -32.75 3.42 3.14
CA CYS A 73 -31.64 3.98 3.92
C CYS A 73 -30.89 2.84 4.64
N SER A 74 -29.61 2.69 4.34
CA SER A 74 -28.71 1.78 5.06
C SER A 74 -28.29 2.41 6.39
N PHE A 75 -28.30 1.62 7.46
CA PHE A 75 -27.90 2.07 8.80
C PHE A 75 -27.29 0.92 9.60
N ALA A 76 -26.63 1.25 10.70
CA ALA A 76 -26.06 0.29 11.63
C ALA A 76 -26.44 0.64 13.07
N VAL A 77 -26.50 -0.38 13.92
CA VAL A 77 -26.53 -0.22 15.38
C VAL A 77 -25.22 -0.78 15.91
N LEU A 78 -24.41 0.08 16.53
CA LEU A 78 -23.05 -0.23 16.95
C LEU A 78 -22.94 -0.23 18.48
N PRO A 79 -21.93 -0.94 19.04
CA PRO A 79 -21.54 -0.75 20.43
C PRO A 79 -21.24 0.71 20.73
N ASP A 80 -21.72 1.22 21.86
CA ASP A 80 -21.47 2.60 22.31
C ASP A 80 -19.95 2.82 22.42
N PRO A 81 -19.37 3.83 21.75
CA PRO A 81 -17.95 4.12 21.87
C PRO A 81 -17.49 4.41 23.30
N ALA A 82 -18.36 4.91 24.17
CA ALA A 82 -18.05 5.13 25.59
C ALA A 82 -17.81 3.82 26.36
N GLU A 83 -18.29 2.68 25.85
CA GLU A 83 -18.07 1.36 26.44
C GLU A 83 -16.83 0.66 25.87
N ARG A 84 -16.15 1.28 24.89
CA ARG A 84 -14.97 0.70 24.25
C ARG A 84 -13.71 1.08 25.01
N THR A 85 -12.83 0.11 25.22
CA THR A 85 -11.45 0.38 25.61
C THR A 85 -10.59 0.51 24.36
N LEU A 86 -10.10 1.73 24.08
CA LEU A 86 -9.16 1.98 23.00
C LEU A 86 -7.74 1.91 23.56
N PRO A 87 -6.95 0.88 23.25
CA PRO A 87 -5.56 0.87 23.66
C PRO A 87 -4.81 1.97 22.91
N ALA A 88 -3.81 2.58 23.55
CA ALA A 88 -2.93 3.53 22.89
C ALA A 88 -2.44 2.93 21.57
N GLU A 89 -1.86 1.73 21.61
CA GLU A 89 -1.34 1.04 20.43
C GLU A 89 -2.40 0.30 19.59
N ALA A 90 -3.59 0.87 19.40
CA ALA A 90 -4.66 0.26 18.59
C ALA A 90 -4.13 -0.24 17.22
N PRO A 91 -4.37 -1.54 16.88
CA PRO A 91 -3.79 -2.17 15.70
C PRO A 91 -4.59 -1.90 14.42
N PHE A 92 -5.91 -1.71 14.55
CA PHE A 92 -6.82 -1.51 13.42
C PHE A 92 -7.14 -0.02 13.28
N ALA A 93 -6.84 0.52 12.11
CA ALA A 93 -6.92 1.94 11.81
C ALA A 93 -7.64 2.17 10.48
N LEU A 94 -7.98 3.43 10.21
CA LEU A 94 -8.65 3.83 8.98
C LEU A 94 -7.80 4.81 8.18
N ASP A 95 -7.62 4.52 6.90
CA ASP A 95 -7.26 5.56 5.96
C ASP A 95 -8.52 6.36 5.60
N THR A 96 -8.49 7.69 5.76
CA THR A 96 -9.75 8.48 5.74
C THR A 96 -9.94 9.40 4.56
N HIS A 97 -8.90 10.05 4.02
CA HIS A 97 -9.07 11.18 3.09
C HIS A 97 -9.96 12.30 3.67
N ILE A 98 -9.97 12.49 4.99
CA ILE A 98 -10.83 13.48 5.67
C ILE A 98 -10.58 14.89 5.15
N THR A 99 -9.34 15.25 4.81
CA THR A 99 -9.00 16.56 4.22
C THR A 99 -9.57 16.81 2.83
N MET A 100 -10.19 15.81 2.18
CA MET A 100 -10.85 15.94 0.87
C MET A 100 -12.37 16.21 0.96
N THR A 101 -12.96 16.37 2.15
CA THR A 101 -14.40 16.61 2.36
C THR A 101 -14.90 18.01 1.96
N THR A 102 -14.36 18.62 0.88
CA THR A 102 -14.63 20.03 0.54
C THR A 102 -15.69 20.21 -0.54
N GLY A 103 -15.38 19.87 -1.80
CA GLY A 103 -16.16 20.28 -2.97
C GLY A 103 -17.50 19.55 -3.11
N SER A 104 -17.46 18.28 -3.46
CA SER A 104 -18.65 17.45 -3.67
C SER A 104 -19.39 17.03 -2.40
N SER A 105 -18.85 17.40 -1.24
CA SER A 105 -19.47 17.12 0.06
C SER A 105 -20.57 18.13 0.39
N ARG A 106 -20.54 19.32 -0.23
CA ARG A 106 -21.60 20.33 -0.12
C ARG A 106 -22.92 19.83 -0.70
N ASP A 107 -22.88 19.12 -1.82
CA ASP A 107 -24.09 18.58 -2.48
C ASP A 107 -24.76 17.47 -1.67
N ALA A 108 -24.00 16.79 -0.80
CA ALA A 108 -24.52 15.85 0.20
C ALA A 108 -24.95 16.51 1.52
N GLY A 109 -24.86 17.84 1.63
CA GLY A 109 -25.22 18.61 2.82
C GLY A 109 -24.13 18.70 3.90
N TYR A 110 -22.88 18.33 3.59
CA TYR A 110 -21.75 18.31 4.54
C TYR A 110 -20.58 19.16 4.03
N GLY A 111 -20.72 20.49 4.10
CA GLY A 111 -19.64 21.42 3.72
C GLY A 111 -18.55 21.56 4.78
N ALA A 112 -17.29 21.66 4.36
CA ALA A 112 -16.15 22.12 5.17
C ALA A 112 -15.99 21.42 6.55
N VAL A 113 -16.01 22.18 7.66
CA VAL A 113 -15.74 21.68 9.02
C VAL A 113 -16.75 20.63 9.45
N ASP A 114 -18.00 20.74 9.02
CA ASP A 114 -19.04 19.77 9.37
C ASP A 114 -18.78 18.41 8.72
N GLY A 115 -18.15 18.40 7.54
CA GLY A 115 -17.61 17.18 6.93
C GLY A 115 -16.49 16.55 7.77
N PHE A 116 -15.56 17.37 8.29
CA PHE A 116 -14.51 16.87 9.18
C PHE A 116 -15.10 16.29 10.48
N ARG A 117 -16.08 16.98 11.09
CA ARG A 117 -16.76 16.51 12.31
C ARG A 117 -17.49 15.19 12.06
N LEU A 118 -18.20 15.09 10.94
CA LEU A 118 -18.89 13.86 10.54
C LEU A 118 -17.91 12.68 10.43
N VAL A 119 -16.81 12.87 9.70
CA VAL A 119 -15.83 11.80 9.47
C VAL A 119 -15.11 11.42 10.75
N ALA A 120 -14.72 12.40 11.58
CA ALA A 120 -14.09 12.13 12.87
C ALA A 120 -15.03 11.39 13.84
N GLU A 121 -16.31 11.77 13.87
CA GLU A 121 -17.33 11.08 14.66
C GLU A 121 -17.58 9.65 14.15
N LEU A 122 -17.54 9.43 12.83
CA LEU A 122 -17.60 8.09 12.25
C LEU A 122 -16.36 7.26 12.61
N CYS A 123 -15.15 7.83 12.65
CA CYS A 123 -13.97 7.12 13.15
C CYS A 123 -14.13 6.74 14.63
N ARG A 124 -14.65 7.65 15.47
CA ARG A 124 -14.93 7.38 16.90
C ARG A 124 -15.96 6.27 17.07
N ARG A 125 -17.08 6.32 16.33
CA ARG A 125 -18.14 5.28 16.34
C ARG A 125 -17.64 3.92 15.87
N ALA A 126 -16.72 3.92 14.91
CA ALA A 126 -16.04 2.72 14.44
C ALA A 126 -14.99 2.18 15.43
N GLY A 127 -14.65 2.91 16.49
CA GLY A 127 -13.60 2.54 17.43
C GLY A 127 -12.21 2.53 16.80
N ALA A 128 -11.93 3.42 15.84
CA ALA A 128 -10.59 3.60 15.30
C ALA A 128 -9.78 4.49 16.26
N GLY A 129 -8.65 3.97 16.78
CA GLY A 129 -7.72 4.78 17.59
C GLY A 129 -6.74 5.62 16.76
N PHE A 130 -6.65 5.31 15.46
CA PHE A 130 -5.78 5.99 14.51
C PHE A 130 -6.50 6.24 13.20
N LEU A 131 -6.15 7.35 12.57
CA LEU A 131 -6.42 7.57 11.16
C LEU A 131 -5.17 7.95 10.39
N ARG A 132 -5.17 7.64 9.09
CA ARG A 132 -4.22 8.17 8.12
C ARG A 132 -4.88 9.22 7.24
N ASP A 133 -4.22 10.36 7.06
CA ASP A 133 -4.69 11.41 6.18
C ASP A 133 -3.58 12.24 5.50
N ARG A 134 -3.96 13.19 4.64
CA ARG A 134 -3.06 13.89 3.73
C ARG A 134 -2.88 15.36 4.10
N ILE A 135 -1.70 15.87 3.79
CA ILE A 135 -1.41 17.29 3.71
C ILE A 135 -0.77 17.59 2.35
N SER A 136 -1.00 18.79 1.81
CA SER A 136 -0.39 19.22 0.53
C SER A 136 0.80 20.13 0.79
N TRP A 137 1.99 19.75 0.34
CA TRP A 137 3.15 20.63 0.38
C TRP A 137 2.99 21.78 -0.61
N LYS A 138 2.57 21.49 -1.86
CA LYS A 138 2.46 22.51 -2.90
C LYS A 138 1.52 23.65 -2.50
N ALA A 139 0.38 23.32 -1.88
CA ALA A 139 -0.56 24.33 -1.39
C ALA A 139 -0.01 25.10 -0.19
N SER A 140 0.68 24.41 0.72
CA SER A 140 1.13 25.01 1.99
C SER A 140 2.47 25.75 1.89
N ASN A 141 3.23 25.55 0.82
CA ASN A 141 4.50 26.24 0.60
C ASN A 141 4.77 26.50 -0.90
N PRO A 142 3.95 27.36 -1.55
CA PRO A 142 3.97 27.55 -3.01
C PRO A 142 5.28 28.16 -3.54
N GLY A 143 6.04 28.85 -2.68
CA GLY A 143 7.33 29.46 -3.01
C GLY A 143 8.31 29.36 -1.84
N ARG A 144 9.62 29.45 -2.12
CA ARG A 144 10.66 29.39 -1.08
C ARG A 144 10.38 30.44 0.01
N GLY A 145 10.37 30.01 1.27
CA GLY A 145 10.07 30.87 2.43
C GLY A 145 8.60 31.27 2.61
N GLN A 146 7.70 30.96 1.68
CA GLN A 146 6.28 31.36 1.73
C GLN A 146 5.42 30.25 2.34
N PHE A 147 5.43 30.10 3.66
CA PHE A 147 4.64 29.06 4.35
C PHE A 147 3.21 29.55 4.64
N ARG A 148 2.22 28.70 4.34
CA ARG A 148 0.78 28.94 4.51
C ARG A 148 0.09 27.73 5.15
N LEU A 149 0.71 27.14 6.18
CA LEU A 149 0.21 25.91 6.82
C LEU A 149 -1.23 26.04 7.33
N GLU A 150 -1.62 27.22 7.80
CA GLU A 150 -2.99 27.53 8.29
C GLU A 150 -4.08 27.40 7.23
N THR A 151 -3.70 27.52 5.95
CA THR A 151 -4.64 27.43 4.83
C THR A 151 -4.93 25.98 4.44
N ASN A 152 -4.17 25.03 4.98
CA ASN A 152 -4.35 23.62 4.66
C ASN A 152 -5.58 23.05 5.39
N ASN A 153 -6.32 22.14 4.75
CA ASN A 153 -7.41 21.43 5.41
C ASN A 153 -6.93 20.64 6.62
N ALA A 154 -5.69 20.13 6.62
CA ALA A 154 -5.10 19.44 7.77
C ALA A 154 -5.05 20.32 9.03
N HIS A 155 -4.82 21.64 8.88
CA HIS A 155 -4.87 22.58 9.99
C HIS A 155 -6.25 22.64 10.64
N ARG A 156 -7.31 22.48 9.84
CA ARG A 156 -8.70 22.54 10.30
C ARG A 156 -9.23 21.19 10.78
N SER A 157 -8.81 20.08 10.16
CA SER A 157 -9.26 18.74 10.53
C SER A 157 -8.55 18.19 11.76
N ALA A 158 -7.25 18.46 11.93
CA ALA A 158 -6.48 17.89 13.03
C ALA A 158 -7.07 18.19 14.43
N PRO A 159 -7.48 19.44 14.77
CA PRO A 159 -8.12 19.71 16.06
C PRO A 159 -9.45 18.96 16.26
N VAL A 160 -10.23 18.78 15.19
CA VAL A 160 -11.51 18.04 15.24
C VAL A 160 -11.27 16.57 15.51
N VAL A 161 -10.25 15.98 14.89
CA VAL A 161 -9.87 14.59 15.09
C VAL A 161 -9.29 14.36 16.49
N SER A 162 -8.38 15.23 16.94
CA SER A 162 -7.78 15.12 18.27
C SER A 162 -8.81 15.25 19.40
N ALA A 163 -9.93 15.96 19.18
CA ALA A 163 -11.00 16.08 20.17
C ALA A 163 -11.76 14.75 20.43
N HIS A 164 -11.51 13.72 19.62
CA HIS A 164 -12.05 12.38 19.78
C HIS A 164 -10.99 11.35 20.22
N ASP A 165 -9.82 11.80 20.70
CA ASP A 165 -8.68 10.97 21.11
C ASP A 165 -8.17 10.04 19.99
N ILE A 166 -8.34 10.45 18.74
CA ILE A 166 -7.86 9.73 17.55
C ILE A 166 -6.49 10.28 17.17
N ARG A 167 -5.50 9.40 17.05
CA ARG A 167 -4.13 9.76 16.63
C ARG A 167 -4.02 9.85 15.11
N ILE A 168 -3.19 10.78 14.62
CA ILE A 168 -3.08 11.07 13.19
C ILE A 168 -1.72 10.63 12.66
N LEU A 169 -1.75 9.79 11.63
CA LEU A 169 -0.68 9.60 10.67
C LEU A 169 -0.91 10.51 9.47
N SER A 170 -0.04 11.50 9.24
CA SER A 170 -0.15 12.38 8.08
C SER A 170 0.89 12.06 7.03
N VAL A 171 0.47 12.06 5.76
CA VAL A 171 1.31 11.85 4.58
C VAL A 171 1.23 13.06 3.63
N TYR A 172 2.27 13.31 2.85
CA TYR A 172 2.21 14.17 1.67
C TYR A 172 2.98 13.51 0.53
N HIS A 173 2.58 13.78 -0.71
CA HIS A 173 3.24 13.23 -1.91
C HIS A 173 3.18 14.18 -3.11
N ASP A 174 2.95 15.46 -2.85
CA ASP A 174 3.12 16.54 -3.80
C ASP A 174 4.26 17.45 -3.34
N ALA A 175 4.94 18.09 -4.29
CA ALA A 175 5.98 19.07 -4.00
C ALA A 175 5.87 20.25 -4.98
N PRO A 176 6.11 21.50 -4.52
CA PRO A 176 6.07 22.68 -5.38
C PRO A 176 7.21 22.67 -6.40
N ALA A 177 7.08 23.45 -7.48
CA ALA A 177 8.06 23.44 -8.57
C ALA A 177 9.45 23.93 -8.16
N TRP A 178 9.53 24.86 -7.19
CA TRP A 178 10.80 25.48 -6.76
C TRP A 178 11.74 24.53 -6.00
N THR A 179 11.27 23.34 -5.62
CA THR A 179 12.06 22.31 -4.91
C THR A 179 12.62 21.23 -5.85
N LYS A 180 12.44 21.41 -7.15
CA LYS A 180 12.69 20.42 -8.19
C LYS A 180 13.66 20.99 -9.22
N ASN A 181 14.46 20.11 -9.82
CA ASN A 181 15.36 20.52 -10.90
C ASN A 181 14.63 20.64 -12.24
N LYS A 182 13.59 19.82 -12.45
CA LYS A 182 12.79 19.79 -13.68
C LYS A 182 11.30 19.89 -13.31
N PRO A 183 10.46 20.67 -14.03
CA PRO A 183 9.05 20.91 -13.63
C PRO A 183 8.19 19.64 -13.50
N LYS A 184 8.47 18.61 -14.30
CA LYS A 184 7.75 17.34 -14.31
C LYS A 184 8.23 16.35 -13.25
N GLN A 185 9.32 16.66 -12.55
CA GLN A 185 9.87 15.80 -11.51
C GLN A 185 8.83 15.60 -10.41
N LYS A 186 8.69 14.39 -9.89
CA LYS A 186 7.72 14.09 -8.82
C LYS A 186 8.36 14.34 -7.46
N LEU A 187 9.41 13.60 -7.16
CA LEU A 187 10.14 13.71 -5.90
C LEU A 187 10.99 15.00 -5.89
N PRO A 188 10.93 15.85 -4.85
CA PRO A 188 11.84 16.97 -4.71
C PRO A 188 13.27 16.49 -4.42
N LEU A 189 14.26 17.20 -4.95
CA LEU A 189 15.68 16.90 -4.73
C LEU A 189 16.44 18.00 -3.97
N ASP A 190 15.79 19.14 -3.66
CA ASP A 190 16.35 20.13 -2.73
C ASP A 190 16.20 19.64 -1.29
N LEU A 191 17.27 19.00 -0.76
CA LEU A 191 17.27 18.42 0.58
C LEU A 191 17.02 19.45 1.69
N PHE A 192 17.43 20.72 1.52
CA PHE A 192 17.17 21.77 2.50
C PHE A 192 15.72 22.24 2.47
N ALA A 193 15.10 22.28 1.29
CA ALA A 193 13.66 22.53 1.19
C ALA A 193 12.84 21.43 1.88
N ILE A 194 13.24 20.17 1.70
CA ILE A 194 12.62 19.02 2.36
C ILE A 194 12.77 19.15 3.88
N TYR A 195 14.00 19.37 4.36
CA TYR A 195 14.27 19.56 5.78
C TYR A 195 13.41 20.68 6.39
N GLU A 196 13.44 21.87 5.79
CA GLU A 196 12.76 23.04 6.34
C GLU A 196 11.23 22.89 6.33
N PHE A 197 10.66 22.30 5.28
CA PHE A 197 9.23 22.03 5.23
C PHE A 197 8.80 21.07 6.35
N ASN A 198 9.54 19.96 6.52
CA ASN A 198 9.22 18.97 7.55
C ASN A 198 9.45 19.49 8.98
N ARG A 199 10.47 20.33 9.18
CA ARG A 199 10.69 21.06 10.44
C ARG A 199 9.52 21.95 10.80
N ARG A 200 9.02 22.73 9.84
CA ARG A 200 7.85 23.58 10.06
C ARG A 200 6.57 22.78 10.25
N LEU A 201 6.36 21.70 9.50
CA LEU A 201 5.22 20.82 9.69
C LEU A 201 5.17 20.24 11.10
N ALA A 202 6.25 19.58 11.55
CA ALA A 202 6.31 18.98 12.88
C ALA A 202 6.14 20.01 14.00
N GLY A 203 6.73 21.21 13.85
CA GLY A 203 6.56 22.29 14.82
C GLY A 203 5.14 22.85 14.85
N HIS A 204 4.52 23.08 13.69
CA HIS A 204 3.18 23.65 13.55
C HIS A 204 2.09 22.75 14.14
N PHE A 205 2.21 21.45 13.92
CA PHE A 205 1.21 20.45 14.34
C PHE A 205 1.57 19.74 15.64
N ARG A 206 2.48 20.31 16.44
CA ARG A 206 2.89 19.73 17.72
C ARG A 206 1.68 19.52 18.63
N GLY A 207 1.54 18.31 19.16
CA GLY A 207 0.40 17.91 20.01
C GLY A 207 -0.92 17.70 19.24
N LYS A 208 -0.87 17.65 17.90
CA LYS A 208 -2.02 17.38 17.03
C LYS A 208 -1.75 16.25 16.03
N ILE A 209 -0.53 16.18 15.49
CA ILE A 209 -0.09 15.09 14.60
C ILE A 209 1.18 14.48 15.18
N ASP A 210 1.09 13.21 15.57
CA ASP A 210 2.18 12.48 16.23
C ASP A 210 2.99 11.62 15.25
N PHE A 211 2.42 11.29 14.08
CA PHE A 211 3.01 10.39 13.12
C PHE A 211 3.10 11.03 11.74
N TRP A 212 4.28 10.96 11.12
CA TRP A 212 4.54 11.54 9.80
C TRP A 212 5.08 10.49 8.85
N GLU A 213 4.50 10.42 7.66
CA GLU A 213 4.94 9.56 6.57
C GLU A 213 5.50 10.42 5.44
N PHE A 214 6.77 10.19 5.10
CA PHE A 214 7.43 10.94 4.03
C PHE A 214 7.19 10.27 2.67
N TRP A 215 6.44 10.96 1.82
CA TRP A 215 6.08 10.51 0.48
C TRP A 215 5.07 9.35 0.46
N ASN A 216 4.68 8.94 -0.75
CA ASN A 216 3.76 7.82 -0.99
C ASN A 216 4.28 6.99 -2.17
N GLU A 217 4.40 5.66 -2.01
CA GLU A 217 4.59 4.71 -3.12
C GLU A 217 5.73 5.08 -4.09
N GLN A 218 6.86 5.49 -3.52
CA GLN A 218 8.06 5.94 -4.24
C GLN A 218 8.61 4.91 -5.24
N ASP A 219 8.39 3.63 -4.97
CA ASP A 219 8.85 2.51 -5.78
C ASP A 219 7.98 2.26 -7.02
N ILE A 220 6.84 2.94 -7.15
CA ILE A 220 6.04 2.98 -8.38
C ILE A 220 5.87 4.40 -8.90
N GLY A 221 4.80 4.66 -9.67
CA GLY A 221 4.57 5.89 -10.42
C GLY A 221 4.41 7.17 -9.58
N PHE A 222 4.55 7.16 -8.26
CA PHE A 222 4.50 8.37 -7.43
C PHE A 222 5.85 9.04 -7.24
N ALA A 223 6.96 8.40 -7.63
CA ALA A 223 8.25 9.06 -7.79
C ALA A 223 8.85 8.74 -9.16
N ASP A 224 9.87 9.50 -9.52
CA ASP A 224 10.71 9.31 -10.70
C ASP A 224 12.20 9.27 -10.36
N ALA A 225 12.54 9.49 -9.09
CA ALA A 225 13.91 9.43 -8.57
C ALA A 225 14.38 7.99 -8.32
N ALA A 226 15.70 7.82 -8.23
CA ALA A 226 16.33 6.57 -7.83
C ALA A 226 16.13 6.28 -6.34
N ALA A 227 16.30 5.01 -5.96
CA ALA A 227 16.16 4.55 -4.58
C ALA A 227 17.12 5.27 -3.61
N TRP A 228 18.34 5.57 -4.04
CA TRP A 228 19.33 6.30 -3.24
C TRP A 228 19.03 7.80 -3.14
N ASP A 229 18.42 8.41 -4.16
CA ASP A 229 17.92 9.79 -4.10
C ASP A 229 16.75 9.90 -3.12
N TYR A 230 15.83 8.92 -3.17
CA TYR A 230 14.76 8.80 -2.17
C TYR A 230 15.32 8.65 -0.75
N ALA A 231 16.35 7.82 -0.57
CA ALA A 231 17.00 7.67 0.73
C ALA A 231 17.57 9.00 1.23
N ALA A 232 18.29 9.77 0.39
CA ALA A 232 18.80 11.09 0.76
C ALA A 232 17.67 12.08 1.13
N ALA A 233 16.60 12.10 0.34
CA ALA A 233 15.40 12.91 0.61
C ALA A 233 14.72 12.54 1.94
N MET A 234 14.57 11.24 2.20
CA MET A 234 13.99 10.72 3.44
C MET A 234 14.85 11.05 4.67
N LYS A 235 16.18 10.98 4.56
CA LYS A 235 17.10 11.42 5.63
C LYS A 235 16.87 12.89 5.98
N ALA A 236 16.78 13.76 4.98
CA ALA A 236 16.50 15.17 5.18
C ALA A 236 15.11 15.41 5.82
N ALA A 237 14.09 14.66 5.39
CA ALA A 237 12.76 14.72 5.98
C ALA A 237 12.75 14.31 7.46
N TYR A 238 13.40 13.19 7.80
CA TYR A 238 13.54 12.72 9.18
C TYR A 238 14.22 13.76 10.07
N LEU A 239 15.36 14.30 9.63
CA LEU A 239 16.08 15.34 10.37
C LEU A 239 15.21 16.59 10.55
N GLY A 240 14.46 16.98 9.51
CA GLY A 240 13.51 18.09 9.57
C GLY A 240 12.43 17.84 10.61
N PHE A 241 11.71 16.72 10.53
CA PHE A 241 10.67 16.36 11.50
C PHE A 241 11.19 16.36 12.94
N LYS A 242 12.33 15.71 13.20
CA LYS A 242 12.93 15.66 14.54
C LYS A 242 13.39 17.02 15.04
N ALA A 243 13.87 17.90 14.15
CA ALA A 243 14.21 19.28 14.50
C ALA A 243 12.98 20.14 14.82
N GLY A 244 11.83 19.85 14.20
CA GLY A 244 10.56 20.54 14.48
C GLY A 244 9.89 20.06 15.77
N ASN A 245 9.91 18.75 15.98
CA ASN A 245 9.40 18.11 17.19
C ASN A 245 10.08 16.73 17.37
N PRO A 246 10.98 16.54 18.36
CA PRO A 246 11.72 15.28 18.52
C PRO A 246 10.82 14.08 18.88
N GLU A 247 9.65 14.35 19.44
CA GLU A 247 8.70 13.33 19.93
C GLU A 247 7.87 12.66 18.82
N VAL A 248 7.80 13.24 17.60
CA VAL A 248 7.00 12.61 16.54
C VAL A 248 7.64 11.32 16.06
N THR A 249 6.81 10.37 15.67
CA THR A 249 7.24 9.14 15.02
C THR A 249 7.27 9.35 13.51
N VAL A 250 8.39 8.99 12.88
CA VAL A 250 8.59 9.17 11.43
C VAL A 250 8.58 7.81 10.73
N LEU A 251 7.67 7.65 9.76
CA LEU A 251 7.55 6.49 8.90
C LEU A 251 8.32 6.72 7.59
N THR A 252 8.91 5.66 7.05
CA THR A 252 9.23 5.67 5.61
C THR A 252 7.97 5.92 4.80
N GLY A 253 8.10 6.49 3.62
CA GLY A 253 7.07 6.37 2.60
C GLY A 253 6.74 4.89 2.36
N PRO A 254 5.47 4.54 2.16
CA PRO A 254 5.07 3.16 2.00
C PRO A 254 5.62 2.61 0.70
N PHE A 255 6.34 1.49 0.79
CA PHE A 255 6.70 0.69 -0.37
C PHE A 255 5.53 -0.22 -0.78
N CYS A 256 5.47 -0.65 -2.02
CA CYS A 256 4.38 -1.47 -2.55
C CYS A 256 4.77 -2.40 -3.72
N ALA A 257 5.98 -2.26 -4.27
CA ALA A 257 6.41 -2.98 -5.46
C ALA A 257 7.00 -4.37 -5.14
N GLU A 258 6.72 -5.33 -6.03
CA GLU A 258 7.37 -6.63 -6.04
C GLU A 258 8.07 -6.87 -7.40
N PRO A 259 9.34 -7.36 -7.42
CA PRO A 259 10.20 -7.63 -6.25
C PRO A 259 10.63 -6.34 -5.52
N MET A 260 10.94 -6.45 -4.21
CA MET A 260 11.22 -5.32 -3.32
C MET A 260 12.61 -4.67 -3.52
N THR A 261 13.13 -4.64 -4.75
CA THR A 261 14.51 -4.22 -5.03
C THR A 261 14.74 -2.73 -4.79
N PHE A 262 13.77 -1.87 -5.10
CA PHE A 262 13.81 -0.44 -4.76
C PHE A 262 13.90 -0.24 -3.24
N CYS A 263 13.05 -0.92 -2.46
CA CYS A 263 13.08 -0.87 -1.00
C CYS A 263 14.45 -1.31 -0.45
N ARG A 264 14.97 -2.44 -0.93
CA ARG A 264 16.30 -2.95 -0.58
C ARG A 264 17.40 -1.92 -0.88
N SER A 265 17.37 -1.31 -2.07
CA SER A 265 18.36 -0.31 -2.50
C SER A 265 18.30 0.97 -1.66
N ALA A 266 17.11 1.47 -1.36
CA ALA A 266 16.93 2.64 -0.49
C ALA A 266 17.46 2.39 0.92
N LEU A 267 17.18 1.21 1.49
CA LEU A 267 17.61 0.86 2.85
C LEU A 267 19.14 0.70 2.99
N LYS A 268 19.83 0.26 1.93
CA LYS A 268 21.31 0.14 1.94
C LYS A 268 22.04 1.47 2.17
N SER A 269 21.42 2.60 1.83
CA SER A 269 21.98 3.94 2.07
C SER A 269 21.88 4.39 3.53
N ASP A 270 22.13 3.50 4.51
CA ASP A 270 22.00 3.75 5.96
C ASP A 270 20.64 4.35 6.38
N LEU A 271 19.59 4.15 5.59
CA LEU A 271 18.25 4.63 5.89
C LEU A 271 17.65 4.08 7.20
N PRO A 272 18.00 2.88 7.71
CA PRO A 272 17.52 2.39 9.01
C PRO A 272 17.79 3.34 10.20
N LEU A 273 18.72 4.28 10.05
CA LEU A 273 19.05 5.32 11.03
C LEU A 273 18.09 6.54 11.01
N TYR A 274 17.15 6.60 10.06
CA TYR A 274 16.35 7.78 9.73
C TYR A 274 14.85 7.49 9.55
N PHE A 275 14.34 6.47 10.22
CA PHE A 275 12.90 6.27 10.38
C PHE A 275 12.64 5.46 11.65
N ASP A 276 11.48 5.66 12.26
CA ASP A 276 11.05 4.94 13.47
C ASP A 276 10.25 3.68 13.11
N VAL A 277 9.58 3.68 11.95
CA VAL A 277 8.66 2.63 11.48
C VAL A 277 8.83 2.41 9.97
N LEU A 278 8.85 1.14 9.53
CA LEU A 278 8.81 0.79 8.10
C LEU A 278 7.35 0.71 7.64
N SER A 279 6.99 1.46 6.59
CA SER A 279 5.63 1.49 6.05
C SER A 279 5.51 0.69 4.74
N TYR A 280 4.37 0.06 4.51
CA TYR A 280 4.09 -0.75 3.30
C TYR A 280 2.62 -0.67 2.89
N HIS A 281 2.31 -0.81 1.60
CA HIS A 281 0.95 -0.96 1.09
C HIS A 281 0.75 -2.34 0.46
N THR A 282 -0.41 -2.97 0.68
CA THR A 282 -0.76 -4.19 -0.06
C THR A 282 -2.24 -4.28 -0.42
N TYR A 283 -2.49 -4.84 -1.60
CA TYR A 283 -3.81 -5.23 -2.08
C TYR A 283 -3.77 -6.69 -2.56
N LEU A 284 -2.83 -7.48 -2.04
CA LEU A 284 -2.72 -8.93 -2.28
C LEU A 284 -3.80 -9.69 -1.52
N GLU A 285 -4.07 -10.92 -1.97
CA GLU A 285 -4.94 -11.86 -1.27
C GLU A 285 -4.28 -12.39 0.01
N MET A 286 -5.09 -12.79 1.00
CA MET A 286 -4.60 -13.17 2.34
C MET A 286 -3.59 -14.32 2.35
N ASP A 287 -3.74 -15.27 1.44
CA ASP A 287 -2.84 -16.43 1.32
C ASP A 287 -1.40 -16.02 0.95
N GLN A 288 -1.23 -14.82 0.39
CA GLN A 288 0.07 -14.27 0.02
C GLN A 288 0.75 -13.52 1.18
N TYR A 289 0.04 -13.17 2.26
CA TYR A 289 0.58 -12.36 3.35
C TYR A 289 1.79 -12.99 4.06
N PRO A 290 1.82 -14.30 4.38
CA PRO A 290 3.00 -14.90 4.98
C PRO A 290 4.26 -14.73 4.12
N LYS A 291 4.12 -14.87 2.80
CA LYS A 291 5.21 -14.67 1.84
C LYS A 291 5.67 -13.21 1.82
N LEU A 292 4.73 -12.27 1.68
CA LEU A 292 5.02 -10.83 1.67
C LEU A 292 5.75 -10.38 2.94
N ILE A 293 5.24 -10.75 4.11
CA ILE A 293 5.86 -10.38 5.40
C ILE A 293 7.23 -11.05 5.56
N GLY A 294 7.39 -12.30 5.10
CA GLY A 294 8.67 -12.99 5.04
C GLY A 294 9.70 -12.21 4.22
N GLN A 295 9.32 -11.75 3.02
CA GLN A 295 10.18 -10.95 2.14
C GLN A 295 10.52 -9.58 2.74
N ILE A 296 9.55 -8.89 3.36
CA ILE A 296 9.81 -7.63 4.07
C ILE A 296 10.86 -7.84 5.17
N ARG A 297 10.69 -8.88 6.00
CA ARG A 297 11.64 -9.19 7.08
C ARG A 297 13.01 -9.60 6.58
N GLU A 298 13.07 -10.30 5.46
CA GLU A 298 14.33 -10.66 4.80
C GLU A 298 15.06 -9.41 4.31
N VAL A 299 14.38 -8.48 3.63
CA VAL A 299 14.94 -7.19 3.23
C VAL A 299 15.41 -6.38 4.45
N MET A 300 14.59 -6.32 5.51
CA MET A 300 14.96 -5.66 6.77
C MET A 300 16.25 -6.25 7.35
N LYS A 301 16.35 -7.58 7.44
CA LYS A 301 17.53 -8.27 7.95
C LYS A 301 18.78 -7.98 7.11
N GLU A 302 18.68 -8.13 5.79
CA GLU A 302 19.81 -7.92 4.87
C GLU A 302 20.34 -6.49 4.89
N THR A 303 19.48 -5.51 5.17
CA THR A 303 19.83 -4.08 5.13
C THR A 303 20.08 -3.48 6.52
N GLY A 304 20.14 -4.33 7.56
CA GLY A 304 20.48 -3.90 8.92
C GLY A 304 19.35 -3.17 9.66
N VAL A 305 18.10 -3.30 9.21
CA VAL A 305 16.93 -2.83 9.97
C VAL A 305 16.74 -3.75 11.18
N PRO A 306 16.75 -3.24 12.42
CA PRO A 306 16.53 -4.06 13.61
C PRO A 306 15.19 -4.79 13.55
N VAL A 307 15.16 -6.06 13.94
CA VAL A 307 13.94 -6.89 14.01
C VAL A 307 12.89 -6.29 14.96
N SER A 308 13.32 -5.46 15.91
CA SER A 308 12.44 -4.76 16.83
C SER A 308 11.68 -3.61 16.20
N LYS A 309 12.07 -3.08 15.03
CA LYS A 309 11.32 -2.00 14.39
C LYS A 309 9.98 -2.52 13.84
N PRO A 310 8.88 -1.78 14.02
CA PRO A 310 7.57 -2.22 13.60
C PRO A 310 7.41 -2.03 12.09
N ILE A 311 6.57 -2.90 11.53
CA ILE A 311 6.03 -2.75 10.19
C ILE A 311 4.60 -2.24 10.33
N TRP A 312 4.27 -1.16 9.63
CA TRP A 312 2.91 -0.67 9.50
C TRP A 312 2.44 -0.83 8.07
N PHE A 313 1.18 -1.18 7.93
CA PHE A 313 0.52 -1.18 6.63
C PHE A 313 -0.39 0.03 6.56
N SER A 314 0.13 1.15 6.06
CA SER A 314 -0.56 2.44 5.99
C SER A 314 -1.71 2.48 4.98
N GLU A 315 -1.80 1.47 4.10
CA GLU A 315 -2.98 1.17 3.29
C GLU A 315 -3.07 -0.34 3.03
N VAL A 316 -4.26 -0.91 3.25
CA VAL A 316 -4.65 -2.25 2.80
C VAL A 316 -6.06 -2.25 2.25
N GLY A 317 -6.33 -3.13 1.30
CA GLY A 317 -7.68 -3.31 0.78
C GLY A 317 -7.84 -4.61 0.00
N THR A 318 -8.98 -4.74 -0.67
CA THR A 318 -9.33 -5.91 -1.47
C THR A 318 -9.83 -5.51 -2.86
N ARG A 319 -9.88 -6.50 -3.76
CA ARG A 319 -10.49 -6.38 -5.09
C ARG A 319 -11.58 -7.41 -5.34
N VAL A 320 -12.02 -8.12 -4.28
CA VAL A 320 -12.99 -9.22 -4.36
C VAL A 320 -14.33 -8.81 -4.97
N GLU A 321 -14.70 -7.53 -4.85
CA GLU A 321 -15.94 -6.98 -5.36
C GLU A 321 -15.94 -6.71 -6.88
N GLY A 322 -14.76 -6.63 -7.50
CA GLY A 322 -14.61 -6.28 -8.92
C GLY A 322 -14.99 -4.83 -9.24
N VAL A 323 -15.56 -4.62 -10.44
CA VAL A 323 -16.07 -3.31 -10.88
C VAL A 323 -17.43 -3.03 -10.23
N ALA A 324 -17.59 -1.85 -9.66
CA ALA A 324 -18.83 -1.39 -9.02
C ALA A 324 -20.04 -1.53 -9.96
N GLU A 325 -21.16 -2.07 -9.47
CA GLU A 325 -22.28 -2.53 -10.31
C GLU A 325 -23.41 -1.51 -10.50
N ILE A 326 -23.62 -0.58 -9.57
CA ILE A 326 -24.75 0.35 -9.63
C ILE A 326 -24.29 1.76 -10.02
N SER A 327 -25.17 2.55 -10.61
CA SER A 327 -24.88 3.95 -10.92
C SER A 327 -24.76 4.76 -9.63
N GLY A 328 -23.70 5.55 -9.50
CA GLY A 328 -23.55 6.54 -8.44
C GLY A 328 -24.37 7.80 -8.73
N PRO A 329 -24.42 8.74 -7.77
CA PRO A 329 -25.16 9.98 -7.92
C PRO A 329 -24.52 10.95 -8.94
N GLU A 330 -23.25 10.75 -9.28
CA GLU A 330 -22.50 11.57 -10.24
C GLU A 330 -22.25 10.79 -11.54
N PRO A 331 -22.47 11.39 -12.73
CA PRO A 331 -22.17 10.73 -14.00
C PRO A 331 -20.73 10.22 -14.07
N GLY A 332 -20.57 8.95 -14.49
CA GLY A 332 -19.26 8.30 -14.61
C GLY A 332 -18.75 7.63 -13.32
N LEU A 333 -19.34 7.90 -12.14
CA LEU A 333 -18.98 7.22 -10.90
C LEU A 333 -19.98 6.09 -10.62
N ARG A 334 -19.47 4.89 -10.35
CA ARG A 334 -20.28 3.70 -10.01
C ARG A 334 -20.13 3.35 -8.54
N GLU A 335 -21.22 2.92 -7.91
CA GLU A 335 -21.25 2.50 -6.51
C GLU A 335 -21.44 0.98 -6.39
N HIS A 336 -21.18 0.46 -5.19
CA HIS A 336 -21.32 -0.96 -4.91
C HIS A 336 -22.79 -1.38 -4.80
N SER A 337 -23.14 -2.51 -5.41
CA SER A 337 -24.38 -3.19 -5.05
C SER A 337 -24.28 -3.73 -3.61
N PHE A 338 -25.42 -4.01 -2.98
CA PHE A 338 -25.42 -4.58 -1.62
C PHE A 338 -24.63 -5.91 -1.54
N ARG A 339 -24.65 -6.71 -2.60
CA ARG A 339 -23.86 -7.95 -2.71
C ARG A 339 -22.35 -7.66 -2.65
N GLN A 340 -21.89 -6.64 -3.37
CA GLN A 340 -20.50 -6.20 -3.35
C GLN A 340 -20.09 -5.66 -1.98
N GLU A 341 -20.96 -4.88 -1.34
CA GLU A 341 -20.70 -4.39 0.03
C GLU A 341 -20.54 -5.54 1.04
N LEU A 342 -21.38 -6.58 0.96
CA LEU A 342 -21.26 -7.76 1.81
C LEU A 342 -19.97 -8.55 1.52
N ALA A 343 -19.54 -8.64 0.26
CA ALA A 343 -18.29 -9.30 -0.10
C ALA A 343 -17.10 -8.59 0.57
N ILE A 344 -17.03 -7.26 0.50
CA ILE A 344 -15.98 -6.47 1.15
C ILE A 344 -16.08 -6.59 2.68
N ALA A 345 -17.29 -6.52 3.24
CA ALA A 345 -17.50 -6.61 4.67
C ALA A 345 -16.95 -7.89 5.29
N ARG A 346 -17.03 -9.03 4.56
CA ARG A 346 -16.45 -10.31 5.00
C ARG A 346 -14.92 -10.28 5.03
N GLU A 347 -14.30 -9.54 4.11
CA GLU A 347 -12.84 -9.51 3.98
C GLU A 347 -12.16 -8.58 4.99
N VAL A 348 -12.80 -7.47 5.36
CA VAL A 348 -12.26 -6.49 6.34
C VAL A 348 -11.67 -7.16 7.60
N PRO A 349 -12.44 -7.93 8.40
CA PRO A 349 -11.88 -8.53 9.61
C PRO A 349 -10.86 -9.62 9.33
N LYS A 350 -11.00 -10.38 8.23
CA LYS A 350 -10.07 -11.48 7.92
C LYS A 350 -8.69 -10.95 7.53
N LEU A 351 -8.64 -9.95 6.65
CA LEU A 351 -7.40 -9.34 6.16
C LEU A 351 -6.65 -8.66 7.33
N LEU A 352 -7.35 -7.80 8.07
CA LEU A 352 -6.78 -7.03 9.18
C LEU A 352 -6.29 -7.96 10.31
N ALA A 353 -7.10 -8.93 10.73
CA ALA A 353 -6.69 -9.87 11.78
C ALA A 353 -5.52 -10.77 11.31
N SER A 354 -5.50 -11.20 10.05
CA SER A 354 -4.42 -12.05 9.53
C SER A 354 -3.07 -11.32 9.50
N LEU A 355 -3.04 -10.06 9.08
CA LEU A 355 -1.82 -9.24 9.12
C LEU A 355 -1.34 -9.00 10.56
N GLN A 356 -2.27 -8.78 11.51
CA GLN A 356 -1.92 -8.59 12.91
C GLN A 356 -1.26 -9.84 13.50
N GLN A 357 -1.77 -11.04 13.19
CA GLN A 357 -1.19 -12.32 13.62
C GLN A 357 0.23 -12.53 13.07
N LEU A 358 0.56 -11.92 11.93
CA LEU A 358 1.88 -11.93 11.34
C LEU A 358 2.82 -10.86 11.91
N GLY A 359 2.42 -10.13 12.95
CA GLY A 359 3.25 -9.14 13.65
C GLY A 359 3.28 -7.76 13.01
N VAL A 360 2.32 -7.44 12.14
CA VAL A 360 2.10 -6.06 11.67
C VAL A 360 1.52 -5.26 12.83
N ALA A 361 2.20 -4.19 13.22
CA ALA A 361 1.87 -3.43 14.43
C ALA A 361 0.62 -2.56 14.25
N ARG A 362 0.39 -2.05 13.03
CA ARG A 362 -0.74 -1.19 12.71
C ARG A 362 -1.14 -1.32 11.24
N ILE A 363 -2.44 -1.38 10.99
CA ILE A 363 -3.01 -1.68 9.68
C ILE A 363 -4.17 -0.72 9.40
N PHE A 364 -4.06 0.03 8.31
CA PHE A 364 -5.02 1.05 7.91
C PHE A 364 -5.85 0.54 6.73
N TRP A 365 -7.14 0.35 6.94
CA TRP A 365 -8.04 -0.01 5.84
C TRP A 365 -8.19 1.17 4.88
N PHE A 366 -7.95 0.94 3.58
CA PHE A 366 -8.20 1.88 2.50
C PHE A 366 -9.57 1.61 1.87
N ASN A 367 -10.58 2.46 2.08
CA ASN A 367 -10.58 3.68 2.90
C ASN A 367 -11.98 3.99 3.45
N LEU A 368 -12.09 5.03 4.29
CA LEU A 368 -13.38 5.48 4.84
C LEU A 368 -14.18 6.29 3.80
N MET A 369 -13.61 7.38 3.28
CA MET A 369 -14.29 8.28 2.34
C MET A 369 -14.51 7.65 0.95
N PRO A 370 -15.56 8.07 0.20
CA PRO A 370 -15.85 7.54 -1.13
C PRO A 370 -14.84 8.05 -2.18
N VAL A 371 -13.70 7.36 -2.27
CA VAL A 371 -12.67 7.58 -3.31
C VAL A 371 -12.90 6.62 -4.48
N PHE A 372 -12.69 7.12 -5.70
CA PHE A 372 -12.90 6.36 -6.93
C PHE A 372 -11.64 6.26 -7.78
N GLU A 373 -11.46 5.09 -8.40
CA GLU A 373 -10.40 4.81 -9.37
C GLU A 373 -10.98 4.10 -10.62
N TRP A 374 -10.10 3.71 -11.55
CA TRP A 374 -10.45 2.99 -12.79
C TRP A 374 -11.54 3.71 -13.60
N GLY A 375 -11.39 5.02 -13.76
CA GLY A 375 -12.37 5.85 -14.47
C GLY A 375 -13.75 5.90 -13.80
N GLY A 376 -13.83 5.69 -12.48
CA GLY A 376 -15.07 5.68 -11.71
C GLY A 376 -15.68 4.29 -11.48
N GLY A 377 -15.07 3.23 -12.05
CA GLY A 377 -15.53 1.85 -11.88
C GLY A 377 -15.09 1.18 -10.57
N LYS A 378 -14.09 1.72 -9.87
CA LYS A 378 -13.64 1.22 -8.56
C LYS A 378 -14.07 2.19 -7.48
N SER A 379 -14.91 1.75 -6.55
CA SER A 379 -15.34 2.53 -5.37
C SER A 379 -14.65 1.97 -4.13
N TRP A 380 -13.81 2.75 -3.45
CA TRP A 380 -13.02 2.25 -2.30
C TRP A 380 -13.72 2.43 -0.95
N GLY A 381 -14.46 3.54 -0.80
CA GLY A 381 -14.95 4.02 0.49
C GLY A 381 -15.87 3.06 1.22
N MET A 382 -15.70 2.98 2.54
CA MET A 382 -16.70 2.46 3.49
C MET A 382 -17.93 3.37 3.60
N LEU A 383 -17.87 4.59 3.08
CA LEU A 383 -19.00 5.48 2.88
C LEU A 383 -19.39 5.51 1.40
N ARG A 384 -20.69 5.73 1.14
CA ARG A 384 -21.19 6.13 -0.18
C ARG A 384 -21.01 7.63 -0.37
N ARG A 385 -21.26 8.12 -1.58
CA ARG A 385 -21.16 9.57 -1.87
C ARG A 385 -22.10 10.46 -1.08
N ASP A 386 -23.21 9.93 -0.62
CA ASP A 386 -24.13 10.62 0.29
C ASP A 386 -23.75 10.47 1.78
N TYR A 387 -22.54 9.95 2.05
CA TYR A 387 -21.98 9.70 3.37
C TYR A 387 -22.71 8.64 4.21
N THR A 388 -23.63 7.88 3.62
CA THR A 388 -24.20 6.71 4.30
C THR A 388 -23.16 5.60 4.39
N VAL A 389 -23.16 4.89 5.52
CA VAL A 389 -22.23 3.78 5.75
C VAL A 389 -22.58 2.57 4.88
N LYS A 390 -21.54 1.90 4.37
CA LYS A 390 -21.63 0.58 3.72
C LYS A 390 -21.49 -0.52 4.76
N ALA A 391 -21.85 -1.75 4.41
CA ALA A 391 -21.72 -2.91 5.30
C ALA A 391 -20.28 -3.09 5.85
N SER A 392 -19.25 -2.76 5.06
CA SER A 392 -17.84 -2.85 5.46
C SER A 392 -17.48 -1.96 6.66
N TYR A 393 -18.12 -0.79 6.80
CA TYR A 393 -17.96 0.07 7.98
C TYR A 393 -18.45 -0.64 9.25
N THR A 394 -19.60 -1.32 9.18
CA THR A 394 -20.19 -2.03 10.33
C THR A 394 -19.33 -3.25 10.72
N ALA A 395 -18.78 -3.94 9.73
CA ALA A 395 -17.82 -5.03 9.94
C ALA A 395 -16.54 -4.55 10.65
N PHE A 396 -15.98 -3.42 10.22
CA PHE A 396 -14.83 -2.80 10.89
C PHE A 396 -15.16 -2.39 12.33
N ALA A 397 -16.29 -1.74 12.55
CA ALA A 397 -16.73 -1.32 13.88
C ALA A 397 -16.95 -2.50 14.84
N THR A 398 -17.34 -3.65 14.31
CA THR A 398 -17.46 -4.92 15.06
C THR A 398 -16.10 -5.51 15.37
N LEU A 399 -15.19 -5.54 14.39
CA LEU A 399 -13.80 -6.00 14.59
C LEU A 399 -13.12 -5.27 15.74
N THR A 400 -13.16 -3.93 15.73
CA THR A 400 -12.54 -3.11 16.76
C THR A 400 -13.19 -3.32 18.13
N ALA A 401 -14.51 -3.48 18.20
CA ALA A 401 -15.21 -3.76 19.45
C ALA A 401 -14.86 -5.14 20.03
N GLN A 402 -14.68 -6.15 19.17
CA GLN A 402 -14.42 -7.51 19.61
C GLN A 402 -12.94 -7.75 19.93
N LEU A 403 -12.03 -7.21 19.12
CA LEU A 403 -10.61 -7.55 19.13
C LEU A 403 -9.66 -6.35 19.28
N GLY A 404 -10.14 -5.10 19.20
CA GLY A 404 -9.26 -3.92 19.16
C GLY A 404 -8.36 -3.75 20.38
N ALA A 405 -8.82 -4.18 21.56
CA ALA A 405 -8.05 -4.20 22.80
C ALA A 405 -7.44 -5.57 23.15
N ALA A 406 -7.69 -6.60 22.33
CA ALA A 406 -7.25 -7.95 22.59
C ALA A 406 -5.84 -8.19 22.00
N LYS A 407 -5.02 -8.99 22.69
CA LYS A 407 -3.68 -9.37 22.23
C LYS A 407 -3.77 -10.62 21.35
N PRO A 408 -3.18 -10.64 20.14
CA PRO A 408 -3.15 -11.85 19.33
C PRO A 408 -2.28 -12.92 20.02
N GLU A 409 -2.78 -14.15 20.08
CA GLU A 409 -2.02 -15.29 20.62
C GLU A 409 -1.55 -16.24 19.52
N GLY A 410 -2.30 -16.36 18.44
CA GLY A 410 -1.94 -17.20 17.30
C GLY A 410 -3.16 -17.80 16.62
N GLU A 411 -2.97 -18.93 15.94
CA GLU A 411 -4.00 -19.65 15.22
C GLU A 411 -4.21 -21.07 15.79
N LEU A 412 -5.47 -21.49 15.89
CA LEU A 412 -5.83 -22.88 16.16
C LEU A 412 -5.84 -23.67 14.84
N LYS A 413 -5.32 -24.90 14.85
CA LYS A 413 -5.42 -25.80 13.67
C LYS A 413 -6.73 -26.59 13.72
N ILE A 414 -7.70 -26.19 12.89
CA ILE A 414 -9.00 -26.86 12.75
C ILE A 414 -9.26 -27.11 11.26
N PRO A 415 -9.47 -28.36 10.82
CA PRO A 415 -9.62 -28.66 9.39
C PRO A 415 -10.73 -27.85 8.69
N GLY A 416 -10.35 -27.07 7.68
CA GLY A 416 -11.28 -26.27 6.86
C GLY A 416 -11.86 -25.03 7.56
N ILE A 417 -11.39 -24.70 8.77
CA ILE A 417 -11.78 -23.52 9.54
C ILE A 417 -10.52 -22.72 9.86
N ARG A 418 -10.53 -21.42 9.52
CA ARG A 418 -9.55 -20.47 10.06
C ARG A 418 -10.06 -20.01 11.42
N ALA A 419 -9.22 -20.07 12.45
CA ALA A 419 -9.58 -19.71 13.82
C ALA A 419 -8.44 -18.96 14.51
N LEU A 420 -8.54 -17.63 14.54
CA LEU A 420 -7.54 -16.73 15.11
C LEU A 420 -7.85 -16.47 16.58
N LEU A 421 -6.89 -16.76 17.45
CA LEU A 421 -6.99 -16.69 18.91
C LEU A 421 -6.43 -15.38 19.46
N TYR A 422 -7.18 -14.83 20.42
CA TYR A 422 -6.87 -13.58 21.09
C TYR A 422 -7.07 -13.70 22.60
N ARG A 423 -6.24 -12.98 23.36
CA ARG A 423 -6.37 -12.76 24.80
C ARG A 423 -7.03 -11.42 25.06
N ARG A 424 -8.13 -11.40 25.82
CA ARG A 424 -8.79 -10.17 26.27
C ARG A 424 -8.13 -9.63 27.53
N GLN A 425 -8.44 -8.39 27.89
CA GLN A 425 -7.91 -7.73 29.09
C GLN A 425 -8.30 -8.42 30.40
N ASP A 426 -9.48 -9.05 30.44
CA ASP A 426 -9.97 -9.85 31.57
C ASP A 426 -9.39 -11.29 31.62
N SER A 427 -8.33 -11.56 30.86
CA SER A 427 -7.67 -12.86 30.67
C SER A 427 -8.49 -13.95 30.00
N SER A 428 -9.77 -13.71 29.68
CA SER A 428 -10.56 -14.60 28.85
C SER A 428 -10.08 -14.57 27.40
N GLN A 429 -10.46 -15.57 26.62
CA GLN A 429 -10.04 -15.73 25.23
C GLN A 429 -11.19 -15.44 24.25
N SER A 430 -10.81 -14.94 23.09
CA SER A 430 -11.69 -14.73 21.94
C SER A 430 -11.18 -15.48 20.72
N LEU A 431 -12.11 -15.95 19.88
CA LEU A 431 -11.81 -16.51 18.57
C LEU A 431 -12.51 -15.71 17.48
N LEU A 432 -11.78 -15.38 16.42
CA LEU A 432 -12.34 -15.01 15.12
C LEU A 432 -12.28 -16.24 14.22
N ALA A 433 -13.45 -16.76 13.80
CA ALA A 433 -13.52 -18.01 13.05
C ALA A 433 -14.41 -17.92 11.82
N TRP A 434 -14.00 -18.59 10.72
CA TRP A 434 -14.78 -18.76 9.48
C TRP A 434 -14.37 -20.04 8.76
N ALA A 435 -15.25 -20.56 7.92
CA ALA A 435 -14.93 -21.68 7.04
C ALA A 435 -14.18 -21.20 5.78
N GLU A 436 -13.14 -21.93 5.40
CA GLU A 436 -12.35 -21.60 4.21
C GLU A 436 -13.13 -21.82 2.91
N LYS A 437 -13.99 -22.85 2.89
CA LYS A 437 -14.82 -23.22 1.74
C LYS A 437 -16.13 -23.86 2.18
N GLY A 438 -17.23 -23.43 1.57
CA GLY A 438 -18.57 -23.94 1.85
C GLY A 438 -18.96 -23.73 3.31
N THR A 439 -19.91 -24.53 3.78
CA THR A 439 -20.31 -24.57 5.19
C THR A 439 -19.63 -25.75 5.89
N LYS A 440 -19.14 -25.52 7.11
CA LYS A 440 -18.45 -26.52 7.93
C LYS A 440 -19.01 -26.52 9.35
N GLU A 441 -19.13 -27.71 9.94
CA GLU A 441 -19.43 -27.85 11.36
C GLU A 441 -18.21 -27.41 12.17
N PHE A 442 -18.43 -26.55 13.16
CA PHE A 442 -17.43 -26.05 14.09
C PHE A 442 -17.89 -26.32 15.52
N ARG A 443 -17.19 -27.22 16.20
CA ARG A 443 -17.40 -27.47 17.62
C ARG A 443 -16.63 -26.44 18.44
N ILE A 444 -17.33 -25.61 19.20
CA ILE A 444 -16.73 -24.50 19.95
C ILE A 444 -15.75 -25.04 21.01
N PRO A 445 -14.43 -24.77 20.89
CA PRO A 445 -13.44 -25.19 21.86
C PRO A 445 -13.42 -24.23 23.06
N GLY A 446 -13.01 -24.70 24.24
CA GLY A 446 -12.80 -23.81 25.41
C GLY A 446 -14.05 -23.09 25.93
N LYS A 447 -15.26 -23.62 25.65
CA LYS A 447 -16.54 -23.05 26.10
C LYS A 447 -16.60 -22.98 27.63
N THR A 448 -17.00 -21.83 28.15
CA THR A 448 -17.28 -21.54 29.56
C THR A 448 -18.73 -21.06 29.74
N SER A 449 -19.15 -20.77 30.97
CA SER A 449 -20.46 -20.14 31.24
C SER A 449 -20.59 -18.71 30.70
N ARG A 450 -19.46 -18.04 30.41
CA ARG A 450 -19.42 -16.68 29.85
C ARG A 450 -19.33 -16.67 28.32
N THR A 451 -19.35 -17.84 27.68
CA THR A 451 -19.17 -17.92 26.24
C THR A 451 -20.37 -17.36 25.51
N GLY A 452 -20.11 -16.39 24.65
CA GLY A 452 -21.08 -15.84 23.70
C GLY A 452 -20.48 -15.75 22.30
N ALA A 453 -21.33 -15.44 21.33
CA ALA A 453 -20.91 -15.20 19.96
C ALA A 453 -21.70 -14.07 19.33
N VAL A 454 -21.04 -13.35 18.40
CA VAL A 454 -21.67 -12.38 17.52
C VAL A 454 -21.25 -12.64 16.07
N ASN A 455 -22.13 -12.31 15.13
CA ASN A 455 -21.81 -12.39 13.70
C ASN A 455 -20.90 -11.24 13.24
N LEU A 456 -20.65 -11.19 11.93
CA LEU A 456 -19.83 -10.17 11.27
C LEU A 456 -20.19 -8.71 11.62
N PHE A 457 -21.47 -8.44 11.92
CA PHE A 457 -22.00 -7.11 12.20
C PHE A 457 -22.31 -6.88 13.69
N GLY A 458 -21.87 -7.79 14.56
CA GLY A 458 -22.06 -7.66 16.01
C GLY A 458 -23.40 -8.17 16.53
N THR A 459 -24.27 -8.73 15.68
CA THR A 459 -25.54 -9.30 16.11
C THR A 459 -25.30 -10.57 16.93
N PRO A 460 -25.88 -10.70 18.14
CA PRO A 460 -25.76 -11.90 18.96
C PRO A 460 -26.20 -13.17 18.22
N ILE A 461 -25.40 -14.23 18.32
CA ILE A 461 -25.73 -15.56 17.84
C ILE A 461 -26.16 -16.40 19.04
N LYS A 462 -27.35 -17.01 18.96
CA LYS A 462 -27.79 -17.98 19.96
C LYS A 462 -26.91 -19.23 19.84
N LEU A 463 -26.14 -19.50 20.88
CA LEU A 463 -25.28 -20.68 20.93
C LEU A 463 -26.11 -21.94 21.21
N PRO A 464 -25.93 -23.02 20.43
CA PRO A 464 -26.59 -24.28 20.71
C PRO A 464 -25.95 -24.99 21.93
N ASP A 465 -26.75 -25.83 22.58
CA ASP A 465 -26.35 -26.55 23.79
C ASP A 465 -25.24 -27.56 23.51
N ASP A 466 -25.30 -28.23 22.36
CA ASP A 466 -24.34 -29.23 21.88
C ASP A 466 -22.99 -28.64 21.41
N ARG A 467 -22.86 -27.31 21.45
CA ARG A 467 -21.65 -26.54 21.09
C ARG A 467 -21.28 -26.59 19.60
N ARG A 468 -22.18 -27.00 18.70
CA ARG A 468 -21.91 -27.07 17.26
C ARG A 468 -22.47 -25.86 16.51
N LEU A 469 -21.60 -25.06 15.91
CA LEU A 469 -22.00 -23.96 15.01
C LEU A 469 -21.69 -24.34 13.56
N MET A 470 -22.55 -23.93 12.64
CA MET A 470 -22.23 -23.99 11.22
C MET A 470 -21.53 -22.70 10.83
N LEU A 471 -20.27 -22.80 10.41
CA LEU A 471 -19.51 -21.67 9.88
C LEU A 471 -19.49 -21.74 8.36
N ASP A 472 -19.58 -20.59 7.71
CA ASP A 472 -19.35 -20.41 6.29
C ASP A 472 -18.28 -19.32 6.07
N GLY A 473 -18.25 -18.68 4.90
CA GLY A 473 -17.32 -17.60 4.62
C GLY A 473 -17.55 -16.31 5.42
N GLU A 474 -18.64 -16.20 6.20
CA GLU A 474 -18.89 -15.09 7.12
C GLU A 474 -18.18 -15.31 8.47
N PRO A 475 -17.32 -14.37 8.88
CA PRO A 475 -16.60 -14.51 10.14
C PRO A 475 -17.53 -14.30 11.34
N VAL A 476 -17.30 -15.14 12.35
CA VAL A 476 -17.97 -15.13 13.65
C VAL A 476 -16.94 -14.82 14.74
N TYR A 477 -17.35 -14.00 15.71
CA TYR A 477 -16.56 -13.72 16.91
C TYR A 477 -17.12 -14.50 18.07
N LEU A 478 -16.29 -15.32 18.71
CA LEU A 478 -16.57 -15.96 19.99
C LEU A 478 -15.76 -15.25 21.08
N TYR A 479 -16.34 -15.10 22.26
CA TYR A 479 -15.69 -14.48 23.42
C TYR A 479 -16.03 -15.24 24.70
N GLY A 480 -15.31 -14.94 25.78
CA GLY A 480 -15.50 -15.63 27.06
C GLY A 480 -15.05 -17.10 27.01
N LEU A 481 -14.07 -17.43 26.17
CA LEU A 481 -13.45 -18.75 26.10
C LEU A 481 -12.30 -18.83 27.12
N ALA A 482 -11.84 -20.05 27.42
CA ALA A 482 -10.66 -20.28 28.27
C ALA A 482 -9.95 -21.60 27.92
N GLY A 483 -8.69 -21.72 28.35
CA GLY A 483 -7.90 -22.95 28.24
C GLY A 483 -7.44 -23.31 26.83
N LEU A 484 -7.49 -22.37 25.88
CA LEU A 484 -7.01 -22.58 24.51
C LEU A 484 -5.52 -22.24 24.40
N SER A 485 -4.82 -22.92 23.50
CA SER A 485 -3.44 -22.62 23.13
C SER A 485 -3.31 -22.65 21.60
N PRO A 486 -2.59 -21.69 21.00
CA PRO A 486 -2.40 -21.65 19.56
C PRO A 486 -1.50 -22.80 19.10
N ALA A 487 -1.83 -23.40 17.96
CA ALA A 487 -0.96 -24.36 17.28
C ALA A 487 0.13 -23.64 16.46
N VAL A 488 -0.15 -22.42 16.00
CA VAL A 488 0.81 -21.51 15.36
C VAL A 488 0.79 -20.21 16.15
N PRO A 489 1.84 -19.87 16.93
CA PRO A 489 1.87 -18.64 17.71
C PRO A 489 1.82 -17.38 16.83
N ALA A 490 1.19 -16.32 17.34
CA ALA A 490 1.25 -15.00 16.73
C ALA A 490 2.70 -14.49 16.73
N VAL A 491 3.08 -13.75 15.69
CA VAL A 491 4.37 -13.07 15.67
C VAL A 491 4.26 -11.76 16.46
N PRO A 492 5.15 -11.48 17.42
CA PRO A 492 5.14 -10.21 18.13
C PRO A 492 5.33 -9.02 17.20
N ALA A 493 4.59 -7.94 17.47
CA ALA A 493 4.79 -6.66 16.81
C ALA A 493 6.06 -5.96 17.32
N GLY A 494 6.73 -5.22 16.45
CA GLY A 494 7.86 -4.35 16.81
C GLY A 494 7.42 -3.08 17.56
N ILE A 495 8.41 -2.30 18.03
CA ILE A 495 8.25 -1.04 18.76
C ILE A 495 9.01 0.07 18.03
N PRO A 496 8.40 1.25 17.78
CA PRO A 496 9.07 2.34 17.08
C PRO A 496 10.40 2.76 17.71
N GLY A 497 11.35 3.16 16.87
CA GLY A 497 12.60 3.77 17.32
C GLY A 497 13.75 3.61 16.33
N VAL A 498 14.85 4.31 16.61
CA VAL A 498 16.09 4.26 15.81
C VAL A 498 17.19 3.57 16.61
N PRO A 499 17.98 2.66 16.00
CA PRO A 499 19.13 2.08 16.69
C PRO A 499 20.14 3.16 17.06
N PRO A 500 20.86 3.01 18.19
CA PRO A 500 21.97 3.89 18.51
C PRO A 500 23.04 3.81 17.41
N THR A 501 23.71 4.92 17.14
CA THR A 501 24.82 4.99 16.19
C THR A 501 25.84 6.02 16.65
N ASP A 502 27.12 5.70 16.40
CA ASP A 502 28.27 6.59 16.53
C ASP A 502 28.43 7.51 15.30
N ARG A 503 27.73 7.21 14.20
CA ARG A 503 27.75 8.00 12.98
C ARG A 503 27.12 9.37 13.18
N ASP A 504 27.68 10.34 12.47
CA ASP A 504 27.11 11.65 12.34
C ASP A 504 25.92 11.63 11.37
N LYS A 505 24.72 11.71 11.93
CA LYS A 505 23.47 11.69 11.15
C LYS A 505 23.15 13.03 10.48
N THR A 506 23.82 14.13 10.85
CA THR A 506 23.45 15.44 10.33
C THR A 506 24.16 15.75 9.02
N VAL A 507 25.14 14.93 8.61
CA VAL A 507 25.74 14.98 7.27
C VAL A 507 25.06 13.95 6.36
N VAL A 508 24.41 14.44 5.31
CA VAL A 508 23.72 13.62 4.30
C VAL A 508 24.38 13.83 2.94
N LEU A 509 24.68 12.72 2.27
CA LEU A 509 25.28 12.70 0.94
C LEU A 509 24.23 12.46 -0.13
N ARG A 510 24.37 13.12 -1.27
CA ARG A 510 23.60 12.87 -2.49
C ARG A 510 24.53 12.91 -3.70
N ALA A 511 24.42 11.90 -4.57
CA ALA A 511 25.17 11.87 -5.82
C ALA A 511 24.38 12.57 -6.92
N ILE A 512 25.08 13.39 -7.70
CA ILE A 512 24.59 13.99 -8.93
C ILE A 512 25.39 13.34 -10.06
N LEU A 513 24.71 12.46 -10.79
CA LEU A 513 25.27 11.72 -11.90
C LEU A 513 25.18 12.54 -13.20
N PRO A 514 26.05 12.29 -14.19
CA PRO A 514 25.91 12.88 -15.52
C PRO A 514 24.56 12.54 -16.17
N GLU A 515 24.05 13.40 -17.06
CA GLU A 515 22.70 13.24 -17.63
C GLU A 515 22.56 11.97 -18.47
N GLU A 516 23.65 11.48 -19.05
CA GLU A 516 23.72 10.24 -19.81
C GLU A 516 23.61 8.97 -18.93
N VAL A 517 23.83 9.09 -17.61
CA VAL A 517 23.72 7.98 -16.68
C VAL A 517 22.32 7.95 -16.08
N THR A 518 21.51 7.01 -16.55
CA THR A 518 20.15 6.80 -16.05
C THR A 518 20.05 5.52 -15.24
N PRO A 519 19.30 5.53 -14.12
CA PRO A 519 18.94 4.30 -13.42
C PRO A 519 18.19 3.32 -14.31
N GLY A 520 18.29 2.04 -13.98
CA GLY A 520 17.45 1.01 -14.59
C GLY A 520 15.96 1.29 -14.38
N SER A 521 15.10 0.57 -15.09
CA SER A 521 13.63 0.77 -15.04
C SER A 521 13.02 0.64 -13.63
N ALA A 522 13.59 -0.23 -12.78
CA ALA A 522 13.21 -0.38 -11.37
C ALA A 522 13.78 0.72 -10.46
N ARG A 523 14.65 1.59 -10.99
CA ARG A 523 15.28 2.74 -10.32
C ARG A 523 16.06 2.37 -9.05
N ASP A 524 16.53 1.13 -8.99
CA ASP A 524 17.18 0.50 -7.84
C ASP A 524 18.68 0.30 -8.03
N SER A 525 19.18 0.45 -9.26
CA SER A 525 20.56 0.20 -9.67
C SER A 525 20.97 1.04 -10.88
N LEU A 526 22.28 1.18 -11.08
CA LEU A 526 22.88 1.71 -12.30
C LEU A 526 23.55 0.62 -13.13
N ASP A 527 23.49 0.77 -14.45
CA ASP A 527 24.34 0.04 -15.39
C ASP A 527 25.48 0.97 -15.82
N LEU A 528 26.68 0.75 -15.28
CA LEU A 528 27.83 1.62 -15.54
C LEU A 528 28.96 0.85 -16.26
N PRO A 529 29.57 1.43 -17.30
CA PRO A 529 30.79 0.85 -17.86
C PRO A 529 31.94 0.90 -16.82
N GLU A 530 32.94 0.01 -16.94
CA GLU A 530 34.23 0.11 -16.20
C GLU A 530 35.09 1.25 -16.78
N LYS A 531 34.51 2.45 -16.84
CA LYS A 531 35.16 3.68 -17.31
C LYS A 531 35.06 4.73 -16.22
N PRO A 532 36.05 5.63 -16.12
CA PRO A 532 35.97 6.76 -15.23
C PRO A 532 34.71 7.61 -15.49
N LEU A 533 33.95 7.87 -14.43
CA LEU A 533 32.72 8.65 -14.41
C LEU A 533 32.93 9.86 -13.50
N ARG A 534 32.56 11.06 -13.96
CA ARG A 534 32.51 12.24 -13.10
C ARG A 534 31.22 12.20 -12.28
N VAL A 535 31.34 12.20 -10.96
CA VAL A 535 30.22 12.21 -10.03
C VAL A 535 30.39 13.39 -9.09
N ALA A 536 29.41 14.28 -9.06
CA ALA A 536 29.36 15.36 -8.09
C ALA A 536 28.65 14.86 -6.83
N VAL A 537 29.32 14.87 -5.68
CA VAL A 537 28.73 14.49 -4.40
C VAL A 537 28.36 15.76 -3.64
N GLU A 538 27.06 16.00 -3.52
CA GLU A 538 26.51 17.04 -2.66
C GLU A 538 26.57 16.58 -1.20
N VAL A 539 27.31 17.33 -0.38
CA VAL A 539 27.49 17.10 1.07
C VAL A 539 26.65 18.13 1.80
N CYS A 540 25.54 17.70 2.39
CA CYS A 540 24.63 18.57 3.15
C CYS A 540 24.87 18.44 4.65
N ASN A 541 25.15 19.54 5.32
CA ASN A 541 25.29 19.64 6.77
C ASN A 541 24.04 20.27 7.39
N PHE A 542 23.22 19.47 8.06
CA PHE A 542 22.03 19.89 8.79
C PHE A 542 22.32 20.28 10.25
N ASP A 543 23.58 20.37 10.64
CA ASP A 543 24.00 20.83 11.96
C ASP A 543 24.13 22.36 12.02
N THR A 544 24.20 22.86 13.25
CA THR A 544 24.45 24.27 13.57
C THR A 544 25.93 24.64 13.61
N VAL A 545 26.82 23.66 13.43
CA VAL A 545 28.28 23.84 13.43
C VAL A 545 28.85 23.43 12.08
N ALA A 546 29.88 24.14 11.61
CA ALA A 546 30.60 23.80 10.40
C ALA A 546 31.29 22.44 10.53
N LYS A 547 31.36 21.69 9.43
CA LYS A 547 32.00 20.38 9.41
C LYS A 547 33.07 20.31 8.35
N THR A 548 34.26 19.87 8.75
CA THR A 548 35.39 19.66 7.85
C THR A 548 35.72 18.19 7.81
N GLY A 549 35.90 17.65 6.61
CA GLY A 549 36.07 16.23 6.44
C GLY A 549 36.49 15.83 5.03
N VAL A 550 36.64 14.54 4.83
CA VAL A 550 37.03 13.94 3.54
C VAL A 550 35.97 12.93 3.14
N ILE A 551 35.52 13.02 1.88
CA ILE A 551 34.62 12.04 1.29
C ILE A 551 35.41 10.78 0.92
N THR A 552 34.82 9.61 1.14
CA THR A 552 35.41 8.33 0.74
C THR A 552 34.53 7.67 -0.31
N VAL A 553 35.17 6.97 -1.25
CA VAL A 553 34.53 6.09 -2.22
C VAL A 553 34.98 4.67 -1.91
N GLY A 554 34.02 3.77 -1.80
CA GLY A 554 34.25 2.35 -1.56
C GLY A 554 33.22 1.48 -2.27
N GLY A 555 33.11 0.23 -1.82
CA GLY A 555 32.40 -0.81 -2.55
C GLY A 555 33.24 -1.31 -3.71
N ASP A 556 32.62 -1.44 -4.87
CA ASP A 556 33.18 -1.95 -6.11
C ASP A 556 33.66 -0.82 -7.02
N ALA A 557 34.39 0.14 -6.48
CA ALA A 557 34.94 1.24 -7.26
C ALA A 557 36.23 1.80 -6.68
N ALA A 558 36.99 2.45 -7.57
CA ALA A 558 38.15 3.25 -7.22
C ALA A 558 37.90 4.72 -7.56
N ALA A 559 38.40 5.63 -6.73
CA ALA A 559 38.43 7.05 -7.00
C ALA A 559 39.73 7.64 -6.45
N ASP A 560 40.16 8.77 -7.01
CA ASP A 560 41.27 9.53 -6.45
C ASP A 560 40.89 10.08 -5.07
N ALA A 561 41.87 10.22 -4.17
CA ALA A 561 41.64 10.77 -2.85
C ALA A 561 41.16 12.24 -2.95
N PRO A 562 39.93 12.56 -2.52
CA PRO A 562 39.45 13.93 -2.62
C PRO A 562 40.11 14.83 -1.57
N ALA A 563 40.20 16.12 -1.88
CA ALA A 563 40.61 17.12 -0.92
C ALA A 563 39.59 17.21 0.24
N ALA A 564 40.06 17.68 1.40
CA ALA A 564 39.18 18.00 2.51
C ALA A 564 38.19 19.11 2.09
N VAL A 565 36.93 18.94 2.48
CA VAL A 565 35.86 19.89 2.23
C VAL A 565 35.34 20.43 3.56
N THR A 566 35.15 21.74 3.63
CA THR A 566 34.42 22.39 4.73
C THR A 566 33.02 22.70 4.27
N VAL A 567 32.04 22.25 5.06
CA VAL A 567 30.61 22.46 4.82
C VAL A 567 30.09 23.39 5.91
N PRO A 568 29.50 24.55 5.56
CA PRO A 568 29.01 25.50 6.56
C PRO A 568 27.85 24.91 7.39
N PRO A 569 27.54 25.48 8.56
CA PRO A 569 26.31 25.18 9.30
C PRO A 569 25.08 25.35 8.40
N ASN A 570 24.11 24.43 8.50
CA ASN A 570 22.86 24.47 7.75
C ASN A 570 23.07 24.77 6.24
N GLY A 571 24.12 24.19 5.66
CA GLY A 571 24.48 24.45 4.28
C GLY A 571 25.08 23.23 3.61
N LYS A 572 25.49 23.40 2.36
CA LYS A 572 26.04 22.32 1.53
C LYS A 572 27.29 22.76 0.80
N ASN A 573 28.08 21.78 0.41
CA ASN A 573 29.17 21.93 -0.53
C ASN A 573 29.15 20.74 -1.52
N THR A 574 29.80 20.89 -2.66
CA THR A 574 29.86 19.84 -3.69
C THR A 574 31.31 19.41 -3.88
N VAL A 575 31.53 18.10 -3.88
CA VAL A 575 32.83 17.49 -4.17
C VAL A 575 32.73 16.76 -5.51
N GLU A 576 33.51 17.19 -6.49
CA GLU A 576 33.64 16.51 -7.78
C GLU A 576 34.61 15.34 -7.65
N LEU A 577 34.16 14.14 -8.04
CA LEU A 577 34.94 12.90 -7.99
C LEU A 577 35.01 12.26 -9.37
N VAL A 578 36.15 11.65 -9.68
CA VAL A 578 36.28 10.72 -10.80
C VAL A 578 36.24 9.31 -10.25
N VAL A 579 35.14 8.61 -10.47
CA VAL A 579 34.87 7.26 -9.96
C VAL A 579 34.97 6.26 -11.10
N THR A 580 35.78 5.23 -10.93
CA THR A 580 35.86 4.10 -11.87
C THR A 580 35.22 2.88 -11.22
N PRO A 581 34.03 2.43 -11.69
CA PRO A 581 33.42 1.18 -11.26
C PRO A 581 34.33 0.00 -11.61
N LYS A 582 34.44 -0.96 -10.70
CA LYS A 582 35.23 -2.21 -10.81
C LYS A 582 34.53 -3.39 -10.10
N PRO A 583 33.26 -3.70 -10.41
CA PRO A 583 32.60 -4.86 -9.82
C PRO A 583 33.23 -6.16 -10.31
N ALA A 584 33.43 -7.10 -9.40
CA ALA A 584 33.98 -8.42 -9.71
C ALA A 584 33.01 -9.30 -10.54
N GLY A 585 31.73 -8.92 -10.59
CA GLY A 585 30.69 -9.64 -11.32
C GLY A 585 29.58 -8.72 -11.84
N LEU A 586 28.45 -9.33 -12.20
CA LEU A 586 27.30 -8.60 -12.75
C LEU A 586 26.66 -7.61 -11.76
N ARG A 587 26.90 -7.78 -10.46
CA ARG A 587 26.41 -6.92 -9.40
C ARG A 587 27.59 -6.37 -8.61
N GLY A 588 27.42 -5.14 -8.14
CA GLY A 588 28.32 -4.48 -7.21
C GLY A 588 27.67 -3.27 -6.58
N GLU A 589 28.44 -2.43 -5.91
CA GLU A 589 27.95 -1.21 -5.26
C GLU A 589 28.95 -0.06 -5.37
N LEU A 590 28.49 1.15 -5.62
CA LEU A 590 29.25 2.37 -5.32
C LEU A 590 28.83 2.85 -3.94
N VAL A 591 29.79 3.01 -3.04
CA VAL A 591 29.54 3.49 -1.68
C VAL A 591 30.24 4.82 -1.49
N PHE A 592 29.47 5.88 -1.28
CA PHE A 592 29.99 7.17 -0.84
C PHE A 592 29.82 7.30 0.67
N GLY A 593 30.90 7.63 1.36
CA GLY A 593 30.94 7.88 2.79
C GLY A 593 31.87 9.05 3.10
N GLY A 594 32.36 9.10 4.34
CA GLY A 594 33.36 10.08 4.72
C GLY A 594 33.46 10.23 6.22
N GLU A 595 34.51 10.91 6.65
CA GLU A 595 34.73 11.30 8.03
C GLU A 595 34.73 12.82 8.14
N PHE A 596 33.88 13.35 9.01
CA PHE A 596 33.73 14.78 9.24
C PHE A 596 33.85 15.05 10.74
N ASN A 597 34.74 15.97 11.12
CA ASN A 597 35.07 16.26 12.51
C ASN A 597 35.35 14.99 13.35
N GLY A 598 36.05 14.01 12.78
CA GLY A 598 36.42 12.75 13.45
C GLY A 598 35.28 11.73 13.58
N LYS A 599 34.14 11.92 12.90
CA LYS A 599 33.02 10.97 12.90
C LYS A 599 32.65 10.52 11.50
N GLN A 600 32.37 9.23 11.36
CA GLN A 600 31.85 8.66 10.13
C GLN A 600 30.44 9.19 9.85
N VAL A 601 30.18 9.62 8.62
CA VAL A 601 28.84 10.08 8.22
C VAL A 601 27.98 8.92 7.73
N SER A 602 26.68 9.14 7.58
CA SER A 602 25.81 8.13 6.95
C SER A 602 26.17 7.94 5.47
N ARG A 603 26.20 6.69 5.02
CA ARG A 603 26.58 6.33 3.65
C ARG A 603 25.47 6.60 2.64
N LEU A 604 25.89 6.83 1.40
CA LEU A 604 25.05 6.76 0.20
C LEU A 604 25.53 5.54 -0.59
N VAL A 605 24.62 4.62 -0.90
CA VAL A 605 24.92 3.38 -1.62
C VAL A 605 24.13 3.35 -2.92
N ILE A 606 24.83 3.20 -4.03
CA ILE A 606 24.26 3.06 -5.37
C ILE A 606 24.57 1.64 -5.85
N PRO A 607 23.59 0.72 -5.84
CA PRO A 607 23.79 -0.61 -6.40
C PRO A 607 24.11 -0.53 -7.90
N LEU A 608 25.01 -1.41 -8.33
CA LEU A 608 25.38 -1.61 -9.72
C LEU A 608 24.78 -2.91 -10.22
N PHE A 609 24.26 -2.86 -11.44
CA PHE A 609 23.80 -4.00 -12.18
C PHE A 609 24.20 -3.86 -13.65
N LEU A 610 25.28 -4.55 -14.02
CA LEU A 610 25.95 -4.40 -15.32
C LEU A 610 25.23 -5.15 -16.45
N CYS A 611 23.95 -4.89 -16.63
CA CYS A 611 23.07 -5.54 -17.60
C CYS A 611 23.64 -5.50 -19.04
N SER A 612 24.18 -4.36 -19.44
CA SER A 612 24.80 -4.09 -20.74
C SER A 612 25.97 -5.04 -21.03
N ARG A 613 26.68 -5.47 -19.98
CA ARG A 613 27.84 -6.35 -20.03
C ARG A 613 27.60 -7.78 -19.58
N ALA A 614 26.35 -8.15 -19.35
CA ALA A 614 26.02 -9.49 -18.86
C ALA A 614 26.61 -10.61 -19.73
N GLY A 615 26.73 -10.38 -21.05
CA GLY A 615 27.37 -11.30 -22.00
C GLY A 615 28.79 -11.72 -21.61
N ASP A 616 29.57 -10.83 -21.01
CA ASP A 616 30.94 -11.10 -20.54
C ASP A 616 30.97 -12.20 -19.46
N PHE A 617 29.86 -12.31 -18.72
CA PHE A 617 29.68 -13.22 -17.60
C PHE A 617 28.88 -14.47 -17.97
N PHE A 618 28.54 -14.70 -19.25
CA PHE A 618 27.79 -15.89 -19.63
C PHE A 618 28.63 -17.16 -19.57
N SER A 619 28.08 -18.21 -18.96
CA SER A 619 28.63 -19.57 -19.04
C SER A 619 28.05 -20.34 -20.23
N ARG A 620 26.76 -20.15 -20.52
CA ARG A 620 26.07 -20.74 -21.68
C ARG A 620 24.81 -19.97 -22.06
N GLU A 621 24.45 -20.04 -23.34
CA GLU A 621 23.14 -19.63 -23.88
C GLU A 621 22.43 -20.83 -24.49
N VAL A 622 21.12 -20.94 -24.24
CA VAL A 622 20.27 -22.02 -24.76
C VAL A 622 19.16 -21.40 -25.61
N PRO A 623 19.13 -21.64 -26.93
CA PRO A 623 18.07 -21.15 -27.81
C PRO A 623 16.68 -21.73 -27.46
N MET A 624 15.64 -20.89 -27.57
CA MET A 624 14.24 -21.26 -27.36
C MET A 624 13.49 -21.24 -28.71
N GLU A 625 13.88 -22.13 -29.63
CA GLU A 625 13.47 -22.07 -31.05
C GLU A 625 11.95 -22.06 -31.24
N LYS A 626 11.24 -22.87 -30.45
CA LYS A 626 9.78 -23.01 -30.50
C LYS A 626 9.04 -21.72 -30.12
N MET A 627 9.70 -20.75 -29.49
CA MET A 627 9.11 -19.43 -29.19
C MET A 627 8.90 -18.57 -30.44
N THR A 628 9.48 -18.91 -31.59
CA THR A 628 9.18 -18.24 -32.87
C THR A 628 7.99 -18.85 -33.61
N VAL A 629 7.41 -19.93 -33.09
CA VAL A 629 6.29 -20.66 -33.72
C VAL A 629 4.96 -20.26 -33.06
N PRO A 630 4.01 -19.64 -33.80
CA PRO A 630 2.77 -19.10 -33.25
C PRO A 630 1.93 -20.10 -32.45
N GLY A 631 1.90 -21.36 -32.87
CA GLY A 631 1.07 -22.41 -32.27
C GLY A 631 1.39 -22.73 -30.80
N TYR A 632 2.55 -22.32 -30.30
CA TYR A 632 2.92 -22.51 -28.88
C TYR A 632 2.53 -21.32 -27.99
N TRP A 633 2.00 -20.23 -28.56
CA TRP A 633 1.58 -19.06 -27.83
C TRP A 633 0.07 -19.06 -27.58
N VAL A 634 -0.31 -18.77 -26.33
CA VAL A 634 -1.69 -18.53 -25.94
C VAL A 634 -1.94 -17.02 -25.92
N PRO A 635 -2.83 -16.49 -26.78
CA PRO A 635 -3.20 -15.09 -26.77
C PRO A 635 -3.77 -14.69 -25.40
N ARG A 636 -3.27 -13.58 -24.85
CA ARG A 636 -3.69 -13.07 -23.54
C ARG A 636 -3.60 -11.55 -23.55
N SER A 637 -4.74 -10.89 -23.63
CA SER A 637 -4.80 -9.43 -23.62
C SER A 637 -6.19 -8.94 -23.18
N SER A 638 -6.30 -7.65 -22.84
CA SER A 638 -7.59 -6.96 -22.70
C SER A 638 -8.22 -6.55 -24.05
N GLY A 639 -7.64 -6.95 -25.17
CA GLY A 639 -8.09 -6.69 -26.53
C GLY A 639 -8.21 -7.96 -27.38
N LYS A 640 -8.47 -7.77 -28.68
CA LYS A 640 -8.45 -8.86 -29.66
C LYS A 640 -7.04 -9.03 -30.18
N MET A 641 -6.47 -10.21 -29.99
CA MET A 641 -5.06 -10.49 -30.27
C MET A 641 -4.89 -11.58 -31.32
N THR A 642 -3.92 -11.40 -32.22
CA THR A 642 -3.46 -12.41 -33.18
C THR A 642 -1.96 -12.68 -32.99
N VAL A 643 -1.57 -13.92 -33.27
CA VAL A 643 -0.17 -14.38 -33.26
C VAL A 643 0.12 -15.02 -34.61
N ALA A 644 1.15 -14.57 -35.30
CA ALA A 644 1.49 -15.02 -36.64
C ALA A 644 3.00 -15.23 -36.79
N ALA A 645 3.39 -16.14 -37.69
CA ALA A 645 4.79 -16.32 -38.03
C ALA A 645 5.19 -15.22 -39.00
N GLU A 646 6.42 -14.74 -38.89
CA GLU A 646 7.04 -13.86 -39.88
C GLU A 646 8.32 -14.53 -40.42
N PRO A 647 8.19 -15.42 -41.42
CA PRO A 647 9.30 -16.24 -41.91
C PRO A 647 10.47 -15.41 -42.44
N GLN A 648 10.20 -14.27 -43.08
CA GLN A 648 11.23 -13.39 -43.64
C GLN A 648 12.18 -12.85 -42.57
N GLU A 649 11.65 -12.60 -41.36
CA GLU A 649 12.39 -12.06 -40.23
C GLU A 649 12.85 -13.14 -39.24
N LYS A 650 12.47 -14.40 -39.48
CA LYS A 650 12.59 -15.52 -38.52
C LYS A 650 12.01 -15.15 -37.15
N ALA A 651 10.87 -14.47 -37.16
CA ALA A 651 10.26 -13.88 -35.97
C ALA A 651 8.83 -14.38 -35.76
N VAL A 652 8.32 -14.20 -34.54
CA VAL A 652 6.88 -14.26 -34.24
C VAL A 652 6.34 -12.83 -34.15
N ARG A 653 5.20 -12.57 -34.80
CA ARG A 653 4.46 -11.30 -34.74
C ARG A 653 3.27 -11.44 -33.81
N PHE A 654 3.08 -10.43 -32.98
CA PHE A 654 1.89 -10.24 -32.16
C PHE A 654 1.22 -8.94 -32.58
N SER A 655 -0.09 -8.98 -32.79
CA SER A 655 -0.90 -7.81 -33.09
C SER A 655 -2.11 -7.80 -32.15
N VAL A 656 -2.44 -6.63 -31.60
CA VAL A 656 -3.59 -6.47 -30.71
C VAL A 656 -4.31 -5.16 -30.98
N ASP A 657 -5.64 -5.27 -31.01
CA ASP A 657 -6.57 -4.15 -31.06
C ASP A 657 -7.36 -4.08 -29.74
N PHE A 658 -7.26 -2.95 -29.05
CA PHE A 658 -7.90 -2.70 -27.77
C PHE A 658 -9.20 -1.90 -27.96
N PRO A 659 -10.32 -2.37 -27.38
CA PRO A 659 -11.53 -1.56 -27.28
C PRO A 659 -11.28 -0.26 -26.50
N ALA A 660 -12.14 0.74 -26.72
CA ALA A 660 -12.08 1.97 -25.94
C ALA A 660 -12.32 1.69 -24.44
N GLY A 661 -11.59 2.39 -23.57
CA GLY A 661 -11.81 2.33 -22.11
C GLY A 661 -11.22 1.12 -21.37
N VAL A 662 -10.47 0.24 -22.02
CA VAL A 662 -9.77 -0.88 -21.35
C VAL A 662 -8.37 -0.47 -20.86
N ASP A 663 -7.79 -1.26 -19.95
CA ASP A 663 -6.44 -1.04 -19.39
C ASP A 663 -5.29 -1.29 -20.40
N ARG A 664 -5.61 -1.92 -21.53
CA ARG A 664 -4.71 -2.21 -22.66
C ARG A 664 -3.54 -3.11 -22.30
N TRP A 665 -3.73 -4.06 -21.39
CA TRP A 665 -2.67 -5.03 -21.09
C TRP A 665 -2.60 -6.10 -22.19
N VAL A 666 -1.39 -6.49 -22.58
CA VAL A 666 -1.16 -7.62 -23.48
C VAL A 666 0.08 -8.42 -23.04
N PHE A 667 -0.11 -9.71 -22.81
CA PHE A 667 0.87 -10.64 -22.23
C PHE A 667 0.67 -12.05 -22.82
N PRO A 668 0.92 -12.26 -24.13
CA PRO A 668 0.87 -13.60 -24.72
C PRO A 668 1.72 -14.57 -23.95
N ARG A 669 1.19 -15.77 -23.71
CA ARG A 669 1.83 -16.78 -22.88
C ARG A 669 2.43 -17.89 -23.71
N TYR A 670 3.72 -18.13 -23.53
CA TYR A 670 4.42 -19.31 -23.99
C TYR A 670 4.48 -20.34 -22.85
N ARG A 671 4.08 -21.59 -23.11
CA ARG A 671 4.25 -22.70 -22.17
C ARG A 671 5.54 -23.44 -22.50
N LEU A 672 6.40 -23.62 -21.51
CA LEU A 672 7.64 -24.37 -21.66
C LEU A 672 7.33 -25.80 -22.09
N GLN A 673 8.09 -26.30 -23.06
CA GLN A 673 8.00 -27.64 -23.58
C GLN A 673 8.84 -28.56 -22.69
N LEU A 674 8.32 -28.88 -21.51
CA LEU A 674 9.03 -29.70 -20.53
C LEU A 674 8.99 -31.18 -20.92
N PRO A 675 10.09 -31.94 -20.68
CA PRO A 675 11.34 -31.51 -20.07
C PRO A 675 12.38 -30.92 -21.05
N GLN A 676 12.06 -30.80 -22.35
CA GLN A 676 13.02 -30.41 -23.39
C GLN A 676 13.53 -28.97 -23.21
N GLU A 677 12.65 -28.08 -22.78
CA GLU A 677 12.99 -26.72 -22.35
C GLU A 677 13.01 -26.68 -20.83
N SER A 678 14.00 -26.00 -20.25
CA SER A 678 14.10 -25.78 -18.81
C SER A 678 14.73 -24.44 -18.52
N LEU A 679 14.26 -23.79 -17.46
CA LEU A 679 14.85 -22.57 -16.92
C LEU A 679 15.65 -22.83 -15.64
N ALA A 680 15.81 -24.09 -15.22
CA ALA A 680 16.52 -24.43 -13.99
C ALA A 680 17.95 -23.86 -13.98
N GLY A 681 18.25 -23.02 -12.99
CA GLY A 681 19.53 -22.33 -12.85
C GLY A 681 19.77 -21.20 -13.85
N ALA A 682 18.77 -20.81 -14.65
CA ALA A 682 18.89 -19.69 -15.57
C ALA A 682 19.04 -18.37 -14.82
N ALA A 683 19.85 -17.47 -15.36
CA ALA A 683 19.99 -16.11 -14.85
C ALA A 683 19.02 -15.12 -15.50
N GLY A 684 18.56 -15.42 -16.72
CA GLY A 684 17.57 -14.62 -17.41
C GLY A 684 17.33 -15.04 -18.85
N ILE A 685 16.69 -14.14 -19.59
CA ILE A 685 16.32 -14.32 -20.99
C ILE A 685 16.86 -13.14 -21.80
N VAL A 686 17.48 -13.43 -22.94
CA VAL A 686 17.89 -12.46 -23.97
C VAL A 686 17.07 -12.70 -25.23
N PHE A 687 16.63 -11.63 -25.87
CA PHE A 687 15.78 -11.70 -27.06
C PHE A 687 15.91 -10.42 -27.87
N GLU A 688 15.62 -10.50 -29.16
CA GLU A 688 15.43 -9.32 -30.01
C GLU A 688 13.96 -8.98 -30.10
N VAL A 689 13.65 -7.68 -30.02
CA VAL A 689 12.30 -7.15 -30.13
C VAL A 689 12.27 -5.90 -30.98
N ARG A 690 11.17 -5.69 -31.71
CA ARG A 690 10.81 -4.40 -32.29
C ARG A 690 9.31 -4.18 -32.24
N GLN A 691 8.87 -2.94 -32.14
CA GLN A 691 7.48 -2.54 -32.34
C GLN A 691 7.27 -2.04 -33.77
N LEU A 692 6.24 -2.54 -34.43
CA LEU A 692 5.84 -2.08 -35.77
C LEU A 692 4.86 -0.91 -35.71
N THR A 693 4.09 -0.82 -34.62
CA THR A 693 3.16 0.30 -34.41
C THR A 693 3.86 1.38 -33.58
N PRO A 694 4.07 2.60 -34.09
CA PRO A 694 4.73 3.66 -33.33
C PRO A 694 3.89 4.10 -32.13
N GLY A 695 4.48 4.13 -30.94
CA GLY A 695 3.80 4.62 -29.74
C GLY A 695 4.66 4.48 -28.49
N SER A 696 4.24 5.15 -27.42
CA SER A 696 4.85 4.95 -26.11
C SER A 696 4.22 3.77 -25.39
N ILE A 697 5.06 2.99 -24.74
CA ILE A 697 4.67 1.89 -23.86
C ILE A 697 4.77 2.38 -22.42
N ARG A 698 3.70 2.18 -21.64
CA ARG A 698 3.61 2.61 -20.24
C ARG A 698 4.48 1.75 -19.34
N TYR A 699 4.45 0.44 -19.53
CA TYR A 699 5.38 -0.50 -18.92
C TYR A 699 5.43 -1.80 -19.71
N GLN A 700 6.54 -2.54 -19.58
CA GLN A 700 6.84 -3.79 -20.28
C GLN A 700 7.64 -4.70 -19.36
N ARG A 701 7.37 -5.99 -19.45
CA ARG A 701 8.07 -7.02 -18.65
C ARG A 701 7.83 -8.41 -19.22
N ILE A 702 8.66 -9.34 -18.80
CA ILE A 702 8.36 -10.76 -18.88
C ILE A 702 7.75 -11.19 -17.55
N ASN A 703 6.56 -11.79 -17.56
CA ASN A 703 6.08 -12.56 -16.41
C ASN A 703 6.56 -14.00 -16.58
N ALA A 704 7.15 -14.59 -15.55
CA ALA A 704 7.49 -15.99 -15.54
C ALA A 704 6.79 -16.67 -14.37
N GLY A 705 6.22 -17.85 -14.55
CA GLY A 705 5.53 -18.50 -13.44
C GLY A 705 5.23 -19.98 -13.63
N GLY A 706 4.71 -20.57 -12.57
CA GLY A 706 4.34 -21.97 -12.41
C GLY A 706 3.24 -22.11 -11.37
N ASP A 707 3.04 -23.31 -10.84
CA ASP A 707 1.97 -23.56 -9.87
C ASP A 707 2.21 -22.80 -8.56
N GLY A 708 1.35 -21.82 -8.28
CA GLY A 708 1.46 -20.95 -7.09
C GLY A 708 2.68 -20.02 -7.06
N TYR A 709 3.40 -19.91 -8.18
CA TYR A 709 4.69 -19.21 -8.25
C TYR A 709 4.76 -18.27 -9.45
N GLY A 710 5.30 -17.07 -9.24
CA GLY A 710 5.50 -16.13 -10.33
C GLY A 710 6.47 -15.02 -9.98
N VAL A 711 7.22 -14.57 -10.98
CA VAL A 711 8.16 -13.45 -10.93
C VAL A 711 7.98 -12.54 -12.14
N LYS A 712 8.37 -11.29 -11.98
CA LYS A 712 8.29 -10.24 -13.01
C LYS A 712 9.70 -9.76 -13.32
N MET A 713 10.04 -9.72 -14.61
CA MET A 713 11.35 -9.32 -15.10
C MET A 713 11.18 -8.13 -16.05
N PRO A 714 11.43 -6.89 -15.60
CA PRO A 714 11.38 -5.74 -16.48
C PRO A 714 12.51 -5.79 -17.52
N PHE A 715 12.31 -5.12 -18.65
CA PHE A 715 13.32 -4.90 -19.69
C PHE A 715 13.07 -3.54 -20.34
N GLU A 716 14.01 -3.01 -21.13
CA GLU A 716 13.85 -1.70 -21.78
C GLU A 716 12.76 -1.69 -22.87
N PRO A 717 12.04 -0.58 -23.11
CA PRO A 717 10.98 -0.55 -24.12
C PRO A 717 11.49 -0.95 -25.51
N PRO A 718 10.69 -1.67 -26.31
CA PRO A 718 11.05 -1.96 -27.70
C PRO A 718 11.02 -0.69 -28.57
N GLU A 719 11.88 -0.65 -29.57
CA GLU A 719 11.98 0.43 -30.56
C GLU A 719 11.41 0.00 -31.91
N THR A 720 11.35 0.91 -32.89
CA THR A 720 10.93 0.55 -34.26
C THR A 720 11.95 -0.31 -34.97
N GLU A 721 13.23 -0.09 -34.67
CA GLU A 721 14.33 -0.94 -35.10
C GLU A 721 14.48 -2.17 -34.21
N TRP A 722 15.09 -3.23 -34.76
CA TRP A 722 15.44 -4.41 -33.98
C TRP A 722 16.45 -4.05 -32.88
N CYS A 723 16.09 -4.40 -31.65
CA CYS A 723 16.93 -4.14 -30.50
C CYS A 723 17.02 -5.39 -29.62
N GLU A 724 18.22 -5.71 -29.13
CA GLU A 724 18.41 -6.78 -28.16
C GLU A 724 17.98 -6.27 -26.77
N ARG A 725 17.24 -7.11 -26.05
CA ARG A 725 16.75 -6.84 -24.70
C ARG A 725 17.09 -8.02 -23.80
N ARG A 726 17.31 -7.70 -22.52
CA ARG A 726 17.65 -8.67 -21.48
C ARG A 726 16.70 -8.50 -20.31
N ALA A 727 16.22 -9.62 -19.80
CA ALA A 727 15.34 -9.70 -18.65
C ALA A 727 15.93 -10.71 -17.65
N PHE A 728 16.24 -10.25 -16.45
CA PHE A 728 16.92 -11.08 -15.44
C PHE A 728 15.94 -11.59 -14.40
N PHE A 729 16.17 -12.82 -13.96
CA PHE A 729 15.47 -13.36 -12.82
C PHE A 729 15.89 -12.60 -11.56
N PRO A 730 14.92 -12.16 -10.72
CA PRO A 730 15.23 -11.62 -9.41
C PRO A 730 16.08 -12.61 -8.58
N PRO A 731 16.95 -12.12 -7.68
CA PRO A 731 17.66 -12.99 -6.74
C PRO A 731 16.69 -13.92 -5.99
N GLY A 732 17.09 -15.17 -5.77
CA GLY A 732 16.27 -16.16 -5.06
C GLY A 732 15.11 -16.75 -5.88
N THR A 733 15.04 -16.45 -7.19
CA THR A 733 14.03 -17.06 -8.05
C THR A 733 14.27 -18.56 -8.18
N GLU A 734 13.26 -19.36 -7.81
CA GLU A 734 13.17 -20.80 -8.05
C GLU A 734 12.86 -21.07 -9.53
N THR A 735 13.85 -20.90 -10.40
CA THR A 735 13.67 -20.94 -11.86
C THR A 735 13.26 -22.31 -12.38
N GLU A 736 13.59 -23.37 -11.65
CA GLU A 736 13.15 -24.75 -11.88
C GLU A 736 11.64 -24.96 -11.67
N LYS A 737 10.94 -24.04 -10.98
CA LYS A 737 9.48 -24.07 -10.82
C LYS A 737 8.73 -23.37 -11.95
N ILE A 738 9.41 -22.67 -12.84
CA ILE A 738 8.78 -21.94 -13.93
C ILE A 738 8.27 -22.93 -14.98
N ARG A 739 7.05 -22.71 -15.47
CA ARG A 739 6.33 -23.52 -16.47
C ARG A 739 5.89 -22.70 -17.69
N TRP A 740 5.82 -21.38 -17.56
CA TRP A 740 5.40 -20.49 -18.63
C TRP A 740 6.10 -19.13 -18.55
N LEU A 741 6.16 -18.45 -19.69
CA LEU A 741 6.67 -17.09 -19.86
C LEU A 741 5.61 -16.25 -20.59
N GLU A 742 5.41 -15.01 -20.16
CA GLU A 742 4.56 -14.04 -20.85
C GLU A 742 5.37 -12.81 -21.22
N PHE A 743 5.46 -12.52 -22.52
CA PHE A 743 6.21 -11.36 -23.03
C PHE A 743 5.21 -10.28 -23.37
N GLY A 744 5.16 -9.22 -22.56
CA GLY A 744 4.06 -8.28 -22.68
C GLY A 744 4.33 -6.87 -22.19
N CYS A 745 3.36 -6.01 -22.46
CA CYS A 745 3.40 -4.59 -22.14
C CYS A 745 1.99 -3.97 -22.12
N ASN A 746 1.94 -2.70 -21.71
CA ASN A 746 0.74 -1.86 -21.79
C ASN A 746 1.04 -0.63 -22.67
N PRO A 747 0.59 -0.57 -23.93
CA PRO A 747 0.76 0.60 -24.79
C PRO A 747 -0.20 1.75 -24.40
N ASN A 748 0.19 2.97 -24.76
CA ASN A 748 -0.69 4.14 -24.62
C ASN A 748 -1.69 4.30 -25.79
N LYS A 749 -1.55 3.51 -26.85
CA LYS A 749 -2.45 3.49 -28.01
C LYS A 749 -3.36 2.27 -27.97
N ASN A 750 -4.48 2.35 -28.70
CA ASN A 750 -5.46 1.26 -28.81
C ASN A 750 -5.00 0.14 -29.76
N GLU A 751 -3.84 0.27 -30.39
CA GLU A 751 -3.29 -0.74 -31.27
C GLU A 751 -1.82 -0.93 -30.95
N LEU A 752 -1.36 -2.17 -31.00
CA LEU A 752 0.05 -2.49 -30.88
C LEU A 752 0.38 -3.73 -31.71
N THR A 753 1.39 -3.60 -32.56
CA THR A 753 2.04 -4.72 -33.23
C THR A 753 3.52 -4.73 -32.87
N TRP A 754 4.05 -5.90 -32.50
CA TRP A 754 5.47 -6.10 -32.20
C TRP A 754 5.92 -7.50 -32.61
N GLN A 755 7.24 -7.67 -32.70
CA GLN A 755 7.85 -8.92 -33.11
C GLN A 755 8.94 -9.35 -32.13
N LEU A 756 9.12 -10.66 -31.96
CA LEU A 756 10.19 -11.27 -31.18
C LEU A 756 10.98 -12.26 -32.03
N ARG A 757 12.31 -12.28 -31.87
CA ARG A 757 13.21 -13.30 -32.44
C ARG A 757 14.43 -13.52 -31.56
N ASN A 758 15.26 -14.51 -31.94
CA ASN A 758 16.54 -14.82 -31.28
C ASN A 758 16.43 -14.98 -29.74
N ILE A 759 15.33 -15.60 -29.28
CA ILE A 759 15.06 -15.80 -27.87
C ILE A 759 15.95 -16.91 -27.31
N ARG A 760 16.74 -16.58 -26.29
CA ARG A 760 17.71 -17.47 -25.64
C ARG A 760 17.63 -17.31 -24.13
N VAL A 761 17.85 -18.41 -23.42
CA VAL A 761 18.01 -18.45 -21.97
C VAL A 761 19.50 -18.41 -21.67
N PHE A 762 19.95 -17.51 -20.79
CA PHE A 762 21.36 -17.41 -20.43
C PHE A 762 21.62 -17.82 -18.98
N HIS A 763 22.81 -18.36 -18.76
CA HIS A 763 23.34 -18.70 -17.45
C HIS A 763 24.62 -17.90 -17.21
N LEU A 764 24.83 -17.45 -15.97
CA LEU A 764 26.06 -16.76 -15.59
C LEU A 764 27.15 -17.78 -15.19
N LYS A 765 28.40 -17.34 -15.25
CA LYS A 765 29.59 -18.08 -14.77
C LYS A 765 29.58 -18.30 -13.27
#